data_AF-H1SF60-F1
#
_entry.id   AF-H1SF60-F1
#
_cell.length_a   1.000
_cell.length_b   1.000
_cell.length_c   1.000
_cell.angle_alpha   90.00
_cell.angle_beta   90.00
_cell.angle_gamma   90.00
#
_symmetry.space_group_name_H-M   'P 1'
#
loop_
_entity.id
_entity.type
_entity.pdbx_description
1 polymer ?
#
loop_
_entity_poly.entity_id
_entity_poly.type
_entity_poly.pdbx_seq_one_letter_code
_entity_poly.pdbx_strand_id
1 'polypeptide(L)'
;MTQPSLPVIDSDAQTEPWRNEPGARLQPGEAVLAWLEVDLDAKLHFTQGWVLVTDRRLLARMPAQKDWQEWTIQPGLSLHHADHAGVGTLELQDNGRLLASWRYTLGHNPAALRLIDQFHAQRDLSASGRAGQVDIDTEAVCPTCKAPLPPDDDQCPQCSRDLETPPSTWALLRLWRFARPYRFQLLSGFLLTLLSTAATLVPPYLTMPLMDNVLIPYQNGLPIDYDRVKLYLAGLLGAALVAWSLGWARTYLLARVSERIGADLRTTTYEHLLRLSLEYFGGKRTGDLMARIGSESDRICVFLSLHLLDFATDVLMIVMTAAILISINPWLALVTLVPLPFIAWMIHLVRDRLRHGFEKIDRIWSEITNVLADTIPGIRVVKAFAQEKREVERFREANRHNLAINDRVNAVWSLFTPTVTLLTEIGLLVVWIFGIWQVSHKAITVGVLVAFLTYISRFYTRLDSMSRIVSVTQKAAAGAKRIFDILDHVSSVPEPARPVHLERVEGAIELRDLGFRYGNRAVIRGLNLSIAPGEMIGLVGHSGSGKSTLVNLICRFYDVSEGAIRLDGVDIRSLPVSEFRSHIGLVLQEPFLFFGTIAENIAYGKPGASREEIIAAARAAHAHEFILRLPHGYDSLVGERGQALSGGERQRISIARALLINPRILIMDEATSSVDTTTEKEIQKALDNLVQGRTTIAIAHRLSTLRKADRLVVMDRGQIVEVGNHDELLAREGAYYKLYRRRCGQRAIRMGAHMQQVDFKLSRNALGRLVLTTADGIVHDGVVPVRAFPIAAPDDGVGLISTDGRELAWLPRLDTLPAPVREMIEAELASREFMPEIRRIRSVSTYATPSTWEVETDRGLTSLVLRGEEDIRRLAGSTLLISDSHGIHYLVRNLTALDKGSRKILDRFL
;
A
#
# COMPACT_ATOMS: atom_id res chain seq x y z
N MET A 1 55.12 -15.61 8.51
CA MET A 1 54.74 -16.76 7.66
C MET A 1 53.90 -17.69 8.51
N THR A 2 52.59 -17.49 8.46
CA THR A 2 51.55 -18.30 9.10
C THR A 2 50.41 -18.33 8.10
N GLN A 3 50.02 -19.53 7.68
CA GLN A 3 48.94 -19.75 6.70
C GLN A 3 47.63 -19.16 7.20
N PRO A 4 46.83 -18.48 6.36
CA PRO A 4 45.45 -18.17 6.72
C PRO A 4 44.60 -19.43 6.50
N SER A 5 44.06 -19.96 7.59
CA SER A 5 43.01 -20.99 7.56
C SER A 5 41.75 -20.42 6.92
N LEU A 6 41.15 -21.17 5.98
CA LEU A 6 39.79 -20.93 5.47
C LEU A 6 38.80 -20.85 6.65
N PRO A 7 37.75 -20.02 6.58
CA PRO A 7 36.76 -19.94 7.65
C PRO A 7 35.95 -21.24 7.66
N VAL A 8 36.31 -22.15 8.55
CA VAL A 8 35.45 -23.25 8.95
C VAL A 8 34.28 -22.64 9.71
N ILE A 9 33.06 -22.97 9.30
CA ILE A 9 31.83 -22.56 10.00
C ILE A 9 31.95 -23.04 11.45
N ASP A 10 31.88 -22.08 12.37
CA ASP A 10 32.04 -22.27 13.82
C ASP A 10 31.08 -23.38 14.31
N SER A 11 31.59 -24.32 15.09
CA SER A 11 30.91 -25.57 15.48
C SER A 11 29.80 -25.42 16.52
N ASP A 12 29.36 -24.19 16.82
CA ASP A 12 28.31 -23.88 17.79
C ASP A 12 27.01 -23.42 17.09
N ALA A 13 26.24 -24.38 16.56
CA ALA A 13 24.85 -24.13 16.17
C ALA A 13 23.99 -25.40 16.34
N GLN A 14 23.20 -25.44 17.41
CA GLN A 14 22.13 -26.42 17.64
C GLN A 14 20.88 -26.21 16.73
N THR A 15 21.04 -25.63 15.54
CA THR A 15 19.90 -25.15 14.72
C THR A 15 20.08 -25.40 13.22
N GLU A 16 20.70 -26.51 12.84
CA GLU A 16 20.72 -26.94 11.44
C GLU A 16 19.62 -27.99 11.19
N PRO A 17 18.47 -27.61 10.59
CA PRO A 17 17.28 -28.48 10.48
C PRO A 17 17.52 -29.79 9.72
N TRP A 18 18.48 -29.82 8.78
CA TRP A 18 18.88 -31.02 8.06
C TRP A 18 19.58 -32.08 8.93
N ARG A 19 20.15 -31.70 10.09
CA ARG A 19 20.82 -32.64 11.01
C ARG A 19 19.85 -33.56 11.76
N ASN A 20 18.57 -33.17 11.85
CA ASN A 20 17.54 -33.96 12.54
C ASN A 20 16.95 -35.08 11.66
N GLU A 21 17.37 -35.20 10.40
CA GLU A 21 16.97 -36.33 9.55
C GLU A 21 17.79 -37.60 9.85
N PRO A 22 17.17 -38.80 9.81
CA PRO A 22 17.73 -40.05 10.37
C PRO A 22 18.91 -40.68 9.61
N GLY A 23 19.79 -39.90 8.97
CA GLY A 23 20.95 -40.47 8.29
C GLY A 23 21.87 -39.48 7.60
N ALA A 24 22.38 -38.46 8.30
CA ALA A 24 23.56 -37.73 7.80
C ALA A 24 24.79 -38.65 7.84
N ARG A 25 24.97 -39.47 6.79
CA ARG A 25 26.14 -40.34 6.56
C ARG A 25 27.38 -39.52 6.14
N LEU A 26 27.69 -38.45 6.87
CA LEU A 26 28.97 -37.77 6.70
C LEU A 26 30.08 -38.76 7.08
N GLN A 27 31.08 -38.90 6.21
CA GLN A 27 32.24 -39.72 6.53
C GLN A 27 33.04 -39.07 7.67
N PRO A 28 33.78 -39.84 8.48
CA PRO A 28 34.63 -39.26 9.53
C PRO A 28 35.61 -38.24 8.94
N GLY A 29 35.49 -36.97 9.36
CA GLY A 29 36.32 -35.86 8.87
C GLY A 29 35.80 -35.14 7.61
N GLU A 30 34.59 -35.44 7.14
CA GLU A 30 33.91 -34.73 6.05
C GLU A 30 33.13 -33.53 6.60
N ALA A 31 33.34 -32.34 6.02
CA ALA A 31 32.74 -31.08 6.48
C ALA A 31 31.72 -30.56 5.46
N VAL A 32 30.57 -30.10 5.95
CA VAL A 32 29.56 -29.43 5.10
C VAL A 32 30.00 -27.98 4.89
N LEU A 33 30.14 -27.57 3.62
CA LEU A 33 30.55 -26.23 3.23
C LEU A 33 29.36 -25.30 3.00
N ALA A 34 28.26 -25.82 2.44
CA ALA A 34 27.03 -25.08 2.20
C ALA A 34 25.81 -26.03 2.11
N TRP A 35 24.62 -25.47 2.35
CA TRP A 35 23.36 -26.21 2.25
C TRP A 35 22.23 -25.34 1.71
N LEU A 36 21.25 -25.99 1.08
CA LEU A 36 20.06 -25.40 0.49
C LEU A 36 18.84 -26.22 0.91
N GLU A 37 17.83 -25.53 1.44
CA GLU A 37 16.49 -26.09 1.58
C GLU A 37 15.76 -25.97 0.25
N VAL A 38 15.22 -27.09 -0.22
CA VAL A 38 14.48 -27.22 -1.47
C VAL A 38 13.03 -27.46 -1.08
N ASP A 39 12.19 -26.43 -1.16
CA ASP A 39 10.81 -26.44 -0.68
C ASP A 39 9.78 -26.81 -1.75
N LEU A 40 10.21 -27.16 -2.99
CA LEU A 40 9.33 -27.54 -4.08
C LEU A 40 9.73 -28.88 -4.74
N ASP A 41 8.73 -29.71 -5.01
CA ASP A 41 8.91 -30.92 -5.83
C ASP A 41 8.94 -30.60 -7.35
N ALA A 42 9.17 -31.64 -8.17
CA ALA A 42 9.15 -31.52 -9.63
C ALA A 42 7.77 -31.14 -10.21
N LYS A 43 6.70 -31.12 -9.42
CA LYS A 43 5.34 -30.70 -9.77
C LYS A 43 4.97 -29.33 -9.16
N LEU A 44 5.91 -28.66 -8.47
CA LEU A 44 5.73 -27.38 -7.77
C LEU A 44 4.80 -27.45 -6.55
N HIS A 45 4.73 -28.61 -5.88
CA HIS A 45 4.10 -28.72 -4.56
C HIS A 45 5.09 -28.44 -3.46
N PHE A 46 4.62 -27.86 -2.35
CA PHE A 46 5.43 -27.64 -1.16
C PHE A 46 5.86 -28.96 -0.55
N THR A 47 7.15 -29.24 -0.60
CA THR A 47 7.77 -30.44 -0.03
C THR A 47 9.16 -30.08 0.47
N GLN A 48 9.52 -30.53 1.66
CA GLN A 48 10.81 -30.18 2.25
C GLN A 48 11.89 -31.18 1.83
N GLY A 49 12.94 -30.70 1.15
CA GLY A 49 14.12 -31.46 0.75
C GLY A 49 15.41 -30.65 0.98
N TRP A 50 16.55 -31.30 0.78
CA TRP A 50 17.86 -30.73 1.10
C TRP A 50 18.88 -31.00 0.00
N VAL A 51 19.73 -30.02 -0.29
CA VAL A 51 20.95 -30.17 -1.09
C VAL A 51 22.12 -29.64 -0.27
N LEU A 52 23.21 -30.41 -0.19
CA LEU A 52 24.40 -30.15 0.62
C LEU A 52 25.64 -30.25 -0.27
N VAL A 53 26.59 -29.34 -0.07
CA VAL A 53 27.94 -29.45 -0.62
C VAL A 53 28.89 -29.72 0.53
N THR A 54 29.68 -30.79 0.43
CA THR A 54 30.77 -31.11 1.35
C THR A 54 32.13 -30.82 0.72
N ASP A 55 33.20 -30.96 1.50
CA ASP A 55 34.57 -30.95 1.01
C ASP A 55 34.91 -32.12 0.06
N ARG A 56 33.96 -33.04 -0.21
CA ARG A 56 34.20 -34.22 -1.08
C ARG A 56 33.12 -34.50 -2.11
N ARG A 57 31.86 -34.21 -1.81
CA ARG A 57 30.68 -34.63 -2.62
C ARG A 57 29.50 -33.67 -2.46
N LEU A 58 28.61 -33.71 -3.45
CA LEU A 58 27.27 -33.16 -3.35
C LEU A 58 26.33 -34.24 -2.81
N LEU A 59 25.49 -33.91 -1.84
CA LEU A 59 24.44 -34.77 -1.32
C LEU A 59 23.08 -34.11 -1.53
N ALA A 60 22.09 -34.85 -1.99
CA ALA A 60 20.73 -34.36 -2.07
C ALA A 60 19.71 -35.39 -1.60
N ARG A 61 18.62 -34.91 -1.00
CA ARG A 61 17.51 -35.75 -0.58
C ARG A 61 16.19 -35.02 -0.78
N MET A 62 15.33 -35.62 -1.59
CA MET A 62 13.95 -35.20 -1.76
C MET A 62 13.04 -36.13 -0.94
N PRO A 63 11.89 -35.66 -0.43
CA PRO A 63 11.01 -36.47 0.41
C PRO A 63 10.38 -37.67 -0.31
N ALA A 64 10.34 -37.64 -1.65
CA ALA A 64 9.92 -38.78 -2.48
C ALA A 64 10.99 -39.89 -2.59
N GLN A 65 12.23 -39.65 -2.14
CA GLN A 65 13.34 -40.58 -2.21
C GLN A 65 13.69 -41.08 -0.80
N LYS A 66 13.81 -42.41 -0.64
CA LYS A 66 14.16 -43.02 0.67
C LYS A 66 15.63 -42.82 1.06
N ASP A 67 16.52 -42.71 0.06
CA ASP A 67 17.96 -42.62 0.24
C ASP A 67 18.51 -41.27 -0.26
N TRP A 68 19.63 -40.83 0.32
CA TRP A 68 20.40 -39.68 -0.17
C TRP A 68 21.04 -40.03 -1.51
N GLN A 69 20.94 -39.12 -2.48
CA GLN A 69 21.69 -39.18 -3.71
C GLN A 69 23.04 -38.49 -3.50
N GLU A 70 24.12 -39.11 -3.98
CA GLU A 70 25.48 -38.64 -3.73
C GLU A 70 26.25 -38.53 -5.05
N TRP A 71 26.97 -37.43 -5.24
CA TRP A 71 27.83 -37.21 -6.41
C TRP A 71 29.21 -36.73 -5.96
N THR A 72 30.26 -37.50 -6.23
CA THR A 72 31.64 -37.10 -5.96
C THR A 72 32.02 -35.93 -6.86
N ILE A 73 32.61 -34.87 -6.29
CA ILE A 73 32.98 -33.68 -7.07
C ILE A 73 34.14 -34.04 -8.01
N GLN A 74 33.91 -33.86 -9.32
CA GLN A 74 34.86 -34.15 -10.39
C GLN A 74 34.89 -32.99 -11.39
N PRO A 75 35.99 -32.80 -12.15
CA PRO A 75 36.15 -31.63 -13.04
C PRO A 75 35.05 -31.44 -14.09
N GLY A 76 34.34 -32.51 -14.49
CA GLY A 76 33.25 -32.45 -15.48
C GLY A 76 31.89 -32.01 -14.95
N LEU A 77 31.71 -31.92 -13.62
CA LEU A 77 30.45 -31.55 -12.99
C LEU A 77 30.29 -30.02 -12.88
N SER A 78 29.09 -29.52 -13.15
CA SER A 78 28.71 -28.12 -12.95
C SER A 78 27.32 -28.01 -12.31
N LEU A 79 27.13 -26.99 -11.48
CA LEU A 79 25.81 -26.60 -10.99
C LEU A 79 25.35 -25.35 -11.74
N HIS A 80 24.21 -25.46 -12.42
CA HIS A 80 23.57 -24.37 -13.13
C HIS A 80 22.34 -23.90 -12.38
N HIS A 81 22.18 -22.58 -12.27
CA HIS A 81 21.02 -21.94 -11.68
C HIS A 81 20.19 -21.24 -12.76
N ALA A 82 18.87 -21.38 -12.67
CA ALA A 82 17.92 -20.64 -13.49
C ALA A 82 16.71 -20.23 -12.65
N ASP A 83 16.27 -18.97 -12.78
CA ASP A 83 14.99 -18.50 -12.25
C ASP A 83 13.95 -18.47 -13.38
N HIS A 84 12.81 -19.12 -13.15
CA HIS A 84 11.64 -18.94 -14.00
C HIS A 84 10.39 -18.66 -13.17
N ALA A 85 9.81 -17.47 -13.38
CA ALA A 85 8.50 -17.07 -12.86
C ALA A 85 8.36 -17.14 -11.32
N GLY A 86 9.45 -16.91 -10.57
CA GLY A 86 9.42 -16.92 -9.11
C GLY A 86 9.84 -18.25 -8.47
N VAL A 87 10.34 -19.19 -9.29
CA VAL A 87 10.84 -20.49 -8.87
C VAL A 87 12.30 -20.60 -9.31
N GLY A 88 13.21 -20.75 -8.35
CA GLY A 88 14.61 -21.06 -8.60
C GLY A 88 14.76 -22.54 -8.93
N THR A 89 15.53 -22.85 -9.96
CA THR A 89 15.87 -24.20 -10.39
C THR A 89 17.38 -24.38 -10.31
N LEU A 90 17.83 -25.41 -9.60
CA LEU A 90 19.23 -25.81 -9.50
C LEU A 90 19.42 -27.13 -10.26
N GLU A 91 20.30 -27.14 -11.25
CA GLU A 91 20.56 -28.28 -12.12
C GLU A 91 22.01 -28.74 -11.99
N LEU A 92 22.21 -30.01 -11.63
CA LEU A 92 23.52 -30.66 -11.68
C LEU A 92 23.72 -31.27 -13.07
N GLN A 93 24.81 -30.89 -13.74
CA GLN A 93 25.16 -31.38 -15.07
C GLN A 93 26.57 -31.98 -15.07
N ASP A 94 26.80 -33.00 -15.88
CA ASP A 94 28.12 -33.55 -16.19
C ASP A 94 28.34 -33.47 -17.71
N ASN A 95 29.32 -32.68 -18.15
CA ASN A 95 29.63 -32.47 -19.58
C ASN A 95 28.38 -32.15 -20.44
N GLY A 96 27.46 -31.34 -19.90
CA GLY A 96 26.21 -30.93 -20.57
C GLY A 96 25.04 -31.91 -20.47
N ARG A 97 25.21 -33.06 -19.79
CA ARG A 97 24.12 -34.01 -19.49
C ARG A 97 23.54 -33.72 -18.10
N LEU A 98 22.23 -33.48 -18.02
CA LEU A 98 21.52 -33.28 -16.76
C LEU A 98 21.52 -34.57 -15.91
N LEU A 99 21.99 -34.47 -14.67
CA LEU A 99 22.03 -35.54 -13.67
C LEU A 99 20.93 -35.40 -12.62
N ALA A 100 20.68 -34.18 -12.13
CA ALA A 100 19.66 -33.90 -11.13
C ALA A 100 19.13 -32.46 -11.26
N SER A 101 17.90 -32.22 -10.82
CA SER A 101 17.27 -30.91 -10.82
C SER A 101 16.43 -30.73 -9.57
N TRP A 102 16.58 -29.58 -8.92
CA TRP A 102 15.88 -29.20 -7.69
C TRP A 102 15.20 -27.85 -7.86
N ARG A 103 14.05 -27.65 -7.23
CA ARG A 103 13.27 -26.41 -7.34
C ARG A 103 12.98 -25.83 -5.97
N TYR A 104 13.09 -24.51 -5.84
CA TYR A 104 12.88 -23.81 -4.59
C TYR A 104 12.22 -22.44 -4.81
N THR A 105 11.56 -21.91 -3.79
CA THR A 105 11.03 -20.54 -3.81
C THR A 105 12.16 -19.53 -3.68
N LEU A 106 12.05 -18.38 -4.35
CA LEU A 106 13.14 -17.37 -4.42
C LEU A 106 13.66 -16.86 -3.06
N GLY A 107 12.93 -17.07 -1.97
CA GLY A 107 13.43 -16.78 -0.62
C GLY A 107 14.71 -17.55 -0.26
N HIS A 108 14.93 -18.73 -0.87
CA HIS A 108 16.12 -19.55 -0.67
C HIS A 108 17.24 -19.28 -1.68
N ASN A 109 17.07 -18.33 -2.61
CA ASN A 109 18.07 -18.05 -3.65
C ASN A 109 19.46 -17.66 -3.12
N PRO A 110 19.59 -16.86 -2.05
CA PRO A 110 20.91 -16.57 -1.46
C PRO A 110 21.61 -17.80 -0.88
N ALA A 111 20.86 -18.83 -0.46
CA ALA A 111 21.45 -20.10 -0.03
C ALA A 111 21.91 -20.93 -1.24
N ALA A 112 21.15 -20.90 -2.34
CA ALA A 112 21.48 -21.63 -3.57
C ALA A 112 22.74 -21.09 -4.25
N LEU A 113 22.91 -19.77 -4.35
CA LEU A 113 24.11 -19.16 -4.92
C LEU A 113 25.36 -19.51 -4.10
N ARG A 114 25.29 -19.36 -2.77
CA ARG A 114 26.37 -19.80 -1.86
C ARG A 114 26.72 -21.27 -2.03
N LEU A 115 25.72 -22.13 -2.28
CA LEU A 115 25.94 -23.56 -2.53
C LEU A 115 26.70 -23.80 -3.84
N ILE A 116 26.33 -23.09 -4.92
CA ILE A 116 27.01 -23.17 -6.21
C ILE A 116 28.47 -22.71 -6.11
N ASP A 117 28.71 -21.61 -5.39
CA ASP A 117 30.05 -21.07 -5.22
C ASP A 117 30.97 -22.04 -4.49
N GLN A 118 30.50 -22.63 -3.38
CA GLN A 118 31.25 -23.64 -2.64
C GLN A 118 31.48 -24.91 -3.47
N PHE A 119 30.51 -25.31 -4.29
CA PHE A 119 30.65 -26.46 -5.19
C PHE A 119 31.73 -26.23 -6.26
N HIS A 120 31.72 -25.07 -6.92
CA HIS A 120 32.73 -24.73 -7.92
C HIS A 120 34.10 -24.55 -7.29
N ALA A 121 34.21 -23.87 -6.14
CA ALA A 121 35.46 -23.73 -5.41
C ALA A 121 36.08 -25.10 -5.09
N GLN A 122 35.28 -26.07 -4.63
CA GLN A 122 35.76 -27.41 -4.30
C GLN A 122 36.13 -28.25 -5.53
N ARG A 123 35.40 -28.07 -6.64
CA ARG A 123 35.73 -28.70 -7.92
C ARG A 123 37.06 -28.21 -8.45
N ASP A 124 37.28 -26.90 -8.42
CA ASP A 124 38.49 -26.27 -8.93
C ASP A 124 39.70 -26.63 -8.03
N LEU A 125 39.48 -26.79 -6.71
CA LEU A 125 40.46 -27.35 -5.77
C LEU A 125 40.83 -28.80 -6.12
N SER A 126 39.84 -29.63 -6.44
CA SER A 126 40.02 -31.04 -6.81
C SER A 126 40.72 -31.20 -8.17
N ALA A 127 40.56 -30.25 -9.09
CA ALA A 127 41.19 -30.25 -10.41
C ALA A 127 42.63 -29.71 -10.42
N SER A 128 42.95 -28.74 -9.57
CA SER A 128 44.22 -28.00 -9.64
C SER A 128 45.26 -28.36 -8.56
N GLY A 129 44.87 -29.09 -7.50
CA GLY A 129 45.77 -29.50 -6.41
C GLY A 129 46.38 -28.32 -5.61
N ARG A 130 45.91 -27.09 -5.85
CA ARG A 130 46.24 -25.88 -5.09
C ARG A 130 44.92 -25.21 -4.73
N ALA A 131 44.82 -24.69 -3.51
CA ALA A 131 43.73 -23.81 -3.12
C ALA A 131 43.77 -22.56 -4.02
N GLY A 132 43.06 -22.62 -5.13
CA GLY A 132 42.81 -21.49 -6.01
C GLY A 132 42.02 -20.48 -5.21
N GLN A 133 42.66 -19.36 -4.91
CA GLN A 133 41.99 -18.19 -4.41
C GLN A 133 41.04 -17.74 -5.52
N VAL A 134 39.76 -18.11 -5.38
CA VAL A 134 38.69 -17.63 -6.26
C VAL A 134 38.70 -16.12 -6.10
N ASP A 135 39.05 -15.40 -7.17
CA ASP A 135 38.80 -13.97 -7.27
C ASP A 135 37.30 -13.81 -7.06
N ILE A 136 36.96 -13.31 -5.88
CA ILE A 136 35.61 -12.99 -5.49
C ILE A 136 35.21 -11.83 -6.38
N ASP A 137 34.49 -12.10 -7.47
CA ASP A 137 33.48 -11.15 -7.95
C ASP A 137 32.58 -10.96 -6.75
N THR A 138 32.86 -9.89 -6.02
CA THR A 138 32.31 -9.61 -4.72
C THR A 138 30.83 -9.40 -4.99
N GLU A 139 29.99 -10.40 -4.66
CA GLU A 139 28.56 -10.17 -4.45
C GLU A 139 28.51 -8.92 -3.59
N ALA A 140 28.09 -7.82 -4.21
CA ALA A 140 28.19 -6.53 -3.56
C ALA A 140 27.30 -6.65 -2.32
N VAL A 141 27.86 -6.60 -1.14
CA VAL A 141 27.09 -6.58 0.11
C VAL A 141 26.87 -5.13 0.48
N CYS A 142 25.66 -4.75 0.91
CA CYS A 142 25.41 -3.38 1.34
C CYS A 142 26.41 -3.02 2.46
N PRO A 143 27.23 -1.97 2.33
CA PRO A 143 28.21 -1.59 3.36
C PRO A 143 27.53 -1.21 4.69
N THR A 144 26.24 -0.89 4.66
CA THR A 144 25.45 -0.47 5.82
C THR A 144 24.78 -1.64 6.56
N CYS A 145 24.05 -2.51 5.87
CA CYS A 145 23.27 -3.58 6.52
C CYS A 145 23.81 -4.98 6.30
N LYS A 146 24.86 -5.14 5.47
CA LYS A 146 25.48 -6.42 5.10
C LYS A 146 24.54 -7.43 4.41
N ALA A 147 23.37 -6.99 3.94
CA ALA A 147 22.52 -7.82 3.09
C ALA A 147 23.14 -7.96 1.68
N PRO A 148 23.02 -9.14 1.04
CA PRO A 148 23.50 -9.36 -0.33
C PRO A 148 22.71 -8.48 -1.30
N LEU A 149 23.42 -7.75 -2.17
CA LEU A 149 22.80 -7.00 -3.27
C LEU A 149 22.34 -7.98 -4.35
N PRO A 150 21.16 -7.78 -4.95
CA PRO A 150 20.78 -8.53 -6.14
C PRO A 150 21.82 -8.33 -7.25
N PRO A 151 22.06 -9.33 -8.12
CA PRO A 151 22.89 -9.13 -9.30
C PRO A 151 22.28 -8.02 -10.16
N ASP A 152 23.11 -7.06 -10.59
CA ASP A 152 22.77 -5.84 -11.35
C ASP A 152 22.14 -4.67 -10.56
N ASP A 153 22.16 -4.68 -9.22
CA ASP A 153 21.76 -3.52 -8.39
C ASP A 153 22.92 -3.00 -7.52
N ASP A 154 23.37 -1.75 -7.78
CA ASP A 154 24.33 -1.04 -6.92
C ASP A 154 23.71 -0.56 -5.59
N GLN A 155 22.40 -0.74 -5.42
CA GLN A 155 21.61 -0.18 -4.32
C GLN A 155 20.84 -1.27 -3.58
N CYS A 156 21.05 -1.36 -2.27
CA CYS A 156 20.40 -2.38 -1.45
C CYS A 156 18.91 -2.07 -1.31
N PRO A 157 17.99 -3.00 -1.61
CA PRO A 157 16.54 -2.77 -1.45
C PRO A 157 16.14 -2.44 0.01
N GLN A 158 16.94 -2.92 0.95
CA GLN A 158 16.79 -2.68 2.38
C GLN A 158 17.40 -1.33 2.79
N CYS A 159 18.63 -1.01 2.34
CA CYS A 159 19.28 0.27 2.63
C CYS A 159 18.73 1.45 1.81
N SER A 160 18.14 1.20 0.63
CA SER A 160 17.54 2.22 -0.25
C SER A 160 16.21 2.75 0.29
N ARG A 161 15.55 1.98 1.18
CA ARG A 161 14.50 2.51 2.06
C ARG A 161 15.06 3.46 3.14
N ASP A 162 16.35 3.37 3.44
CA ASP A 162 17.02 3.97 4.60
C ASP A 162 18.16 4.97 4.26
N LEU A 163 18.33 5.38 2.99
CA LEU A 163 19.26 6.46 2.62
C LEU A 163 18.72 7.85 3.02
N GLU A 164 18.25 7.98 4.26
CA GLU A 164 18.13 9.28 4.89
C GLU A 164 19.53 9.70 5.37
N THR A 165 20.30 10.36 4.49
CA THR A 165 21.46 11.18 4.92
C THR A 165 21.03 12.01 6.13
N PRO A 166 21.86 12.13 7.19
CA PRO A 166 21.47 12.87 8.38
C PRO A 166 21.02 14.28 7.98
N PRO A 167 19.87 14.76 8.48
CA PRO A 167 19.32 16.03 8.03
C PRO A 167 20.33 17.14 8.32
N SER A 168 20.92 17.68 7.25
CA SER A 168 21.78 18.84 7.39
C SER A 168 20.90 20.02 7.75
N THR A 169 21.29 20.80 8.75
CA THR A 169 20.65 22.09 9.08
C THR A 169 20.65 23.05 7.88
N TRP A 170 21.46 22.75 6.86
CA TRP A 170 21.47 23.43 5.57
C TRP A 170 20.13 23.32 4.80
N ALA A 171 19.31 22.28 5.04
CA ALA A 171 17.96 22.19 4.49
C ALA A 171 17.07 23.38 4.93
N LEU A 172 17.27 23.91 6.15
CA LEU A 172 16.54 25.08 6.63
C LEU A 172 16.93 26.36 5.89
N LEU A 173 18.17 26.49 5.43
CA LEU A 173 18.60 27.66 4.64
C LEU A 173 17.86 27.74 3.30
N ARG A 174 17.44 26.60 2.76
CA ARG A 174 16.64 26.56 1.52
C ARG A 174 15.23 27.13 1.70
N LEU A 175 14.70 27.17 2.94
CA LEU A 175 13.45 27.86 3.26
C LEU A 175 13.52 29.37 2.99
N TRP A 176 14.73 29.94 2.89
CA TRP A 176 14.92 31.33 2.50
C TRP A 176 14.26 31.67 1.16
N ARG A 177 14.16 30.70 0.23
CA ARG A 177 13.45 30.88 -1.04
C ARG A 177 12.00 31.33 -0.82
N PHE A 178 11.32 30.75 0.17
CA PHE A 178 9.93 31.09 0.53
C PHE A 178 9.83 32.30 1.46
N ALA A 179 10.90 32.61 2.22
CA ALA A 179 10.96 33.81 3.07
C ALA A 179 11.26 35.10 2.29
N ARG A 180 11.89 35.01 1.12
CA ARG A 180 12.33 36.15 0.29
C ARG A 180 11.23 37.17 -0.04
N PRO A 181 9.98 36.78 -0.40
CA PRO A 181 8.89 37.74 -0.63
C PRO A 181 8.55 38.58 0.62
N TYR A 182 8.74 38.02 1.81
CA TYR A 182 8.39 38.64 3.09
C TYR A 182 9.57 39.33 3.78
N ARG A 183 10.70 39.54 3.08
CA ARG A 183 11.95 40.10 3.65
C ARG A 183 11.77 41.41 4.42
N PHE A 184 10.89 42.30 3.97
CA PHE A 184 10.64 43.57 4.65
C PHE A 184 9.85 43.38 5.95
N GLN A 185 8.89 42.45 5.96
CA GLN A 185 8.12 42.10 7.16
C GLN A 185 9.01 41.41 8.20
N LEU A 186 9.90 40.51 7.74
CA LEU A 186 10.93 39.90 8.58
C LEU A 186 11.92 40.94 9.15
N LEU A 187 12.37 41.89 8.34
CA LEU A 187 13.24 42.98 8.79
C LEU A 187 12.54 43.84 9.85
N SER A 188 11.29 44.27 9.62
CA SER A 188 10.52 45.01 10.62
C SER A 188 10.30 44.20 11.89
N GLY A 189 10.08 42.89 11.77
CA GLY A 189 9.98 42.00 12.90
C GLY A 189 11.28 41.83 13.69
N PHE A 190 12.42 41.81 13.00
CA PHE A 190 13.74 41.83 13.63
C PHE A 190 13.99 43.16 14.38
N LEU A 191 13.65 44.29 13.76
CA LEU A 191 13.74 45.61 14.41
C LEU A 191 12.83 45.71 15.64
N LEU A 192 11.58 45.23 15.53
CA LEU A 192 10.66 45.14 16.67
C LEU A 192 11.19 44.21 17.77
N THR A 193 11.89 43.14 17.40
CA THR A 193 12.58 42.26 18.36
C THR A 193 13.69 43.02 19.07
N LEU A 194 14.53 43.74 18.34
CA LEU A 194 15.60 44.55 18.92
C LEU A 194 15.06 45.61 19.91
N LEU A 195 14.02 46.33 19.49
CA LEU A 195 13.39 47.37 20.31
C LEU A 195 12.66 46.79 21.52
N SER A 196 11.93 45.69 21.35
CA SER A 196 11.22 45.01 22.46
C SER A 196 12.22 44.46 23.48
N THR A 197 13.29 43.79 23.02
CA THR A 197 14.38 43.31 23.86
C THR A 197 15.02 44.46 24.63
N ALA A 198 15.39 45.56 23.96
CA ALA A 198 15.94 46.73 24.63
C ALA A 198 14.98 47.31 25.69
N ALA A 199 13.69 47.45 25.37
CA ALA A 199 12.67 47.93 26.31
C ALA A 199 12.55 47.02 27.54
N THR A 200 12.62 45.69 27.36
CA THR A 200 12.59 44.77 28.51
C THR A 200 13.81 44.89 29.40
N LEU A 201 14.96 45.38 28.93
CA LEU A 201 16.18 45.54 29.74
C LEU A 201 16.20 46.83 30.57
N VAL A 202 15.25 47.75 30.38
CA VAL A 202 15.17 49.02 31.12
C VAL A 202 14.75 48.86 32.59
N PRO A 203 13.74 48.04 32.95
CA PRO A 203 13.28 47.96 34.34
C PRO A 203 14.36 47.57 35.37
N PRO A 204 15.23 46.55 35.14
CA PRO A 204 16.31 46.24 36.08
C PRO A 204 17.35 47.37 36.24
N TYR A 205 17.52 48.22 35.23
CA TYR A 205 18.37 49.39 35.33
C TYR A 205 17.73 50.46 36.23
N LEU A 206 16.42 50.70 36.04
CA LEU A 206 15.65 51.67 36.83
C LEU A 206 15.45 51.24 38.30
N THR A 207 15.60 49.95 38.63
CA THR A 207 15.58 49.51 40.03
C THR A 207 16.84 49.91 40.80
N MET A 208 17.98 50.15 40.13
CA MET A 208 19.20 50.63 40.79
C MET A 208 18.99 51.99 41.49
N PRO A 209 18.59 53.08 40.79
CA PRO A 209 18.40 54.38 41.43
C PRO A 209 17.21 54.38 42.41
N LEU A 210 16.23 53.48 42.25
CA LEU A 210 15.14 53.34 43.22
C LEU A 210 15.65 52.79 44.57
N MET A 211 16.56 51.82 44.54
CA MET A 211 17.19 51.29 45.76
C MET A 211 18.15 52.31 46.38
N ASP A 212 19.06 52.85 45.57
CA ASP A 212 20.17 53.67 46.05
C ASP A 212 19.75 55.11 46.43
N ASN A 213 18.79 55.71 45.72
CA ASN A 213 18.40 57.12 45.95
C ASN A 213 17.10 57.30 46.76
N VAL A 214 16.34 56.23 47.00
CA VAL A 214 15.05 56.33 47.72
C VAL A 214 15.03 55.41 48.94
N LEU A 215 15.15 54.09 48.75
CA LEU A 215 14.90 53.12 49.82
C LEU A 215 16.00 53.11 50.89
N ILE A 216 17.27 53.13 50.49
CA ILE A 216 18.40 53.12 51.43
C ILE A 216 18.52 54.46 52.19
N PRO A 217 18.40 55.64 51.55
CA PRO A 217 18.35 56.91 52.26
C PRO A 217 17.19 56.99 53.27
N TYR A 218 16.02 56.44 52.93
CA TYR A 218 14.89 56.35 53.86
C TYR A 218 15.18 55.47 55.08
N GLN A 219 15.82 54.30 54.89
CA GLN A 219 16.27 53.46 56.00
C GLN A 219 17.28 54.16 56.91
N ASN A 220 18.08 55.08 56.36
CA ASN A 220 19.02 55.91 57.11
C ASN A 220 18.39 57.17 57.74
N GLY A 221 17.07 57.32 57.69
CA GLY A 221 16.32 58.38 58.37
C GLY A 221 16.00 59.63 57.55
N LEU A 222 16.26 59.65 56.23
CA LEU A 222 15.87 60.75 55.34
C LEU A 222 14.41 60.61 54.86
N PRO A 223 13.65 61.72 54.67
CA PRO A 223 12.30 61.64 54.15
C PRO A 223 12.26 61.19 52.68
N ILE A 224 11.20 60.47 52.29
CA ILE A 224 10.99 60.03 50.90
C ILE A 224 10.61 61.23 50.03
N ASP A 225 11.38 61.46 48.97
CA ASP A 225 11.01 62.37 47.88
C ASP A 225 9.96 61.70 46.98
N TYR A 226 8.69 61.98 47.26
CA TYR A 226 7.55 61.40 46.54
C TYR A 226 7.55 61.71 45.04
N ASP A 227 8.15 62.83 44.60
CA ASP A 227 8.15 63.20 43.18
C ASP A 227 9.19 62.38 42.40
N ARG A 228 10.36 62.11 42.98
CA ARG A 228 11.33 61.15 42.41
C ARG A 228 10.78 59.73 42.35
N VAL A 229 10.07 59.31 43.40
CA VAL A 229 9.42 57.98 43.43
C VAL A 229 8.37 57.85 42.32
N LYS A 230 7.49 58.85 42.17
CA LYS A 230 6.52 58.88 41.08
C LYS A 230 7.20 58.82 39.71
N LEU A 231 8.30 59.55 39.50
CA LEU A 231 9.04 59.54 38.25
C LEU A 231 9.62 58.14 37.93
N TYR A 232 10.28 57.49 38.90
CA TYR A 232 10.84 56.15 38.69
C TYR A 232 9.76 55.08 38.50
N LEU A 233 8.68 55.12 39.28
CA LEU A 233 7.56 54.19 39.13
C LEU A 233 6.80 54.41 37.81
N ALA A 234 6.58 55.66 37.40
CA ALA A 234 6.00 55.98 36.09
C ALA A 234 6.93 55.55 34.94
N GLY A 235 8.24 55.71 35.09
CA GLY A 235 9.24 55.20 34.15
C GLY A 235 9.23 53.67 34.04
N LEU A 236 9.12 52.95 35.16
CA LEU A 236 8.98 51.49 35.19
C LEU A 236 7.70 51.02 34.50
N LEU A 237 6.56 51.66 34.81
CA LEU A 237 5.28 51.36 34.15
C LEU A 237 5.33 51.68 32.65
N GLY A 238 5.88 52.83 32.28
CA GLY A 238 6.06 53.24 30.88
C GLY A 238 6.93 52.25 30.11
N ALA A 239 8.07 51.85 30.67
CA ALA A 239 8.95 50.82 30.08
C ALA A 239 8.23 49.48 29.93
N ALA A 240 7.44 49.06 30.93
CA ALA A 240 6.66 47.83 30.86
C ALA A 240 5.58 47.87 29.76
N LEU A 241 4.86 48.99 29.61
CA LEU A 241 3.86 49.18 28.56
C LEU A 241 4.47 49.23 27.16
N VAL A 242 5.63 49.87 27.01
CA VAL A 242 6.38 49.89 25.74
C VAL A 242 6.90 48.49 25.41
N ALA A 243 7.48 47.78 26.38
CA ALA A 243 7.94 46.41 26.17
C ALA A 243 6.79 45.47 25.79
N TRP A 244 5.63 45.61 26.44
CA TRP A 244 4.43 44.84 26.15
C TRP A 244 3.89 45.12 24.74
N SER A 245 3.72 46.38 24.38
CA SER A 245 3.18 46.78 23.06
C SER A 245 4.10 46.36 21.92
N LEU A 246 5.42 46.56 22.06
CA LEU A 246 6.41 46.09 21.09
C LEU A 246 6.45 44.56 21.01
N GLY A 247 6.37 43.89 22.17
CA GLY A 247 6.33 42.43 22.24
C GLY A 247 5.10 41.85 21.53
N TRP A 248 3.93 42.45 21.73
CA TRP A 248 2.70 42.05 21.04
C TRP A 248 2.81 42.30 19.52
N ALA A 249 3.24 43.50 19.11
CA ALA A 249 3.39 43.84 17.70
C ALA A 249 4.37 42.90 16.97
N ARG A 250 5.50 42.61 17.63
CA ARG A 250 6.52 41.67 17.17
C ARG A 250 5.93 40.27 16.96
N THR A 251 5.32 39.69 18.00
CA THR A 251 4.77 38.33 17.96
C THR A 251 3.68 38.21 16.90
N TYR A 252 2.80 39.21 16.81
CA TYR A 252 1.73 39.22 15.82
C TYR A 252 2.24 39.29 14.37
N LEU A 253 3.19 40.20 14.10
CA LEU A 253 3.75 40.35 12.75
C LEU A 253 4.48 39.07 12.30
N LEU A 254 5.30 38.50 13.18
CA LEU A 254 6.05 37.28 12.91
C LEU A 254 5.15 36.07 12.73
N ALA A 255 4.13 35.90 13.59
CA ALA A 255 3.16 34.82 13.43
C ALA A 255 2.45 34.88 12.06
N ARG A 256 2.03 36.08 11.63
CA ARG A 256 1.44 36.26 10.29
C ARG A 256 2.41 35.88 9.16
N VAL A 257 3.67 36.30 9.24
CA VAL A 257 4.67 36.04 8.19
C VAL A 257 4.94 34.54 8.10
N SER A 258 5.12 33.87 9.23
CA SER A 258 5.41 32.45 9.26
C SER A 258 4.27 31.60 8.73
N GLU A 259 3.01 31.94 9.01
CA GLU A 259 1.87 31.20 8.43
C GLU A 259 1.77 31.39 6.91
N ARG A 260 2.10 32.58 6.39
CA ARG A 260 2.16 32.80 4.94
C ARG A 260 3.26 31.98 4.27
N ILE A 261 4.44 31.92 4.89
CA ILE A 261 5.54 31.07 4.41
C ILE A 261 5.12 29.59 4.45
N GLY A 262 4.44 29.16 5.52
CA GLY A 262 3.88 27.81 5.62
C GLY A 262 2.85 27.50 4.54
N ALA A 263 1.92 28.41 4.28
CA ALA A 263 0.93 28.28 3.21
C ALA A 263 1.60 28.18 1.83
N ASP A 264 2.57 29.04 1.51
CA ASP A 264 3.31 29.01 0.25
C ASP A 264 4.08 27.69 0.07
N LEU A 265 4.67 27.17 1.15
CA LEU A 265 5.36 25.88 1.17
C LEU A 265 4.39 24.72 0.89
N ARG A 266 3.24 24.67 1.58
CA ARG A 266 2.21 23.62 1.40
C ARG A 266 1.67 23.65 -0.03
N THR A 267 1.31 24.83 -0.53
CA THR A 267 0.77 25.01 -1.88
C THR A 267 1.78 24.60 -2.95
N THR A 268 3.02 25.07 -2.87
CA THR A 268 4.06 24.73 -3.85
C THR A 268 4.39 23.24 -3.83
N THR A 269 4.44 22.63 -2.64
CA THR A 269 4.70 21.18 -2.49
C THR A 269 3.57 20.36 -3.07
N TYR A 270 2.32 20.76 -2.82
CA TYR A 270 1.15 20.10 -3.37
C TYR A 270 1.08 20.23 -4.91
N GLU A 271 1.31 21.43 -5.44
CA GLU A 271 1.39 21.66 -6.89
C GLU A 271 2.47 20.82 -7.55
N HIS A 272 3.65 20.72 -6.94
CA HIS A 272 4.74 19.89 -7.45
C HIS A 272 4.39 18.41 -7.39
N LEU A 273 3.81 17.94 -6.28
CA LEU A 273 3.37 16.54 -6.13
C LEU A 273 2.41 16.12 -7.25
N LEU A 274 1.48 17.00 -7.65
CA LEU A 274 0.53 16.73 -8.75
C LEU A 274 1.18 16.69 -10.14
N ARG A 275 2.40 17.22 -10.30
CA ARG A 275 3.18 17.16 -11.55
C ARG A 275 4.08 15.94 -11.64
N LEU A 276 4.29 15.21 -10.54
CA LEU A 276 5.10 14.00 -10.53
C LEU A 276 4.40 12.86 -11.29
N SER A 277 5.20 11.99 -11.90
CA SER A 277 4.72 10.84 -12.64
C SER A 277 4.13 9.77 -11.71
N LEU A 278 3.38 8.82 -12.30
CA LEU A 278 2.77 7.72 -11.54
C LEU A 278 3.83 6.81 -10.88
N GLU A 279 5.04 6.77 -11.44
CA GLU A 279 6.20 6.05 -10.90
C GLU A 279 6.54 6.47 -9.47
N TYR A 280 6.51 7.78 -9.19
CA TYR A 280 6.79 8.31 -7.86
C TYR A 280 5.80 7.76 -6.81
N PHE A 281 4.55 7.59 -7.19
CA PHE A 281 3.50 7.07 -6.29
C PHE A 281 3.55 5.55 -6.11
N GLY A 282 4.07 4.80 -7.09
CA GLY A 282 4.09 3.32 -7.06
C GLY A 282 4.87 2.72 -5.88
N GLY A 283 5.88 3.44 -5.37
CA GLY A 283 6.71 3.01 -4.24
C GLY A 283 6.38 3.66 -2.89
N LYS A 284 5.39 4.57 -2.82
CA LYS A 284 5.11 5.40 -1.64
C LYS A 284 3.72 5.12 -1.09
N ARG A 285 3.60 5.10 0.25
CA ARG A 285 2.30 4.99 0.93
C ARG A 285 1.60 6.34 0.94
N THR A 286 0.31 6.39 0.64
CA THR A 286 -0.48 7.63 0.64
C THR A 286 -0.44 8.34 1.99
N GLY A 287 -0.47 7.60 3.10
CA GLY A 287 -0.40 8.16 4.46
C GLY A 287 0.92 8.90 4.76
N ASP A 288 2.05 8.42 4.23
CA ASP A 288 3.35 9.10 4.37
C ASP A 288 3.33 10.44 3.64
N LEU A 289 2.83 10.46 2.39
CA LEU A 289 2.70 11.70 1.62
C LEU A 289 1.77 12.72 2.30
N MET A 290 0.66 12.27 2.91
CA MET A 290 -0.24 13.14 3.68
C MET A 290 0.44 13.71 4.94
N ALA A 291 1.19 12.87 5.67
CA ALA A 291 1.90 13.30 6.87
C ALA A 291 2.98 14.36 6.56
N ARG A 292 3.68 14.21 5.42
CA ARG A 292 4.69 15.18 4.94
C ARG A 292 4.08 16.56 4.63
N ILE A 293 2.95 16.61 3.93
CA ILE A 293 2.30 17.89 3.58
C ILE A 293 1.63 18.53 4.80
N GLY A 294 0.99 17.73 5.66
CA GLY A 294 0.30 18.21 6.84
C GLY A 294 1.24 18.49 8.02
N SER A 295 1.64 17.41 8.71
CA SER A 295 2.33 17.50 10.00
C SER A 295 3.77 18.03 9.90
N GLU A 296 4.51 17.71 8.84
CA GLU A 296 5.89 18.20 8.70
C GLU A 296 5.93 19.67 8.31
N SER A 297 5.03 20.12 7.42
CA SER A 297 4.89 21.55 7.12
C SER A 297 4.46 22.35 8.35
N ASP A 298 3.59 21.80 9.20
CA ASP A 298 3.19 22.46 10.44
C ASP A 298 4.37 22.61 11.42
N ARG A 299 5.18 21.55 11.60
CA ARG A 299 6.42 21.62 12.40
C ARG A 299 7.37 22.72 11.92
N ILE A 300 7.50 22.91 10.59
CA ILE A 300 8.32 23.99 10.01
C ILE A 300 7.70 25.36 10.31
N CYS A 301 6.38 25.51 10.20
CA CYS A 301 5.69 26.75 10.51
C CYS A 301 5.86 27.13 11.99
N VAL A 302 5.66 26.18 12.91
CA VAL A 302 5.87 26.35 14.35
C VAL A 302 7.33 26.71 14.65
N PHE A 303 8.29 26.06 13.98
CA PHE A 303 9.70 26.39 14.12
C PHE A 303 10.00 27.83 13.69
N LEU A 304 9.47 28.26 12.55
CA LEU A 304 9.70 29.61 12.01
C LEU A 304 8.96 30.71 12.79
N SER A 305 7.77 30.42 13.32
CA SER A 305 6.88 31.37 14.01
C SER A 305 7.19 31.56 15.50
N LEU A 306 7.80 30.58 16.15
CA LEU A 306 8.09 30.63 17.59
C LEU A 306 9.57 30.44 17.83
N HIS A 307 10.07 29.26 17.49
CA HIS A 307 11.36 28.79 17.97
C HIS A 307 12.56 29.55 17.37
N LEU A 308 12.56 29.85 16.07
CA LEU A 308 13.62 30.65 15.45
C LEU A 308 13.68 32.06 16.04
N LEU A 309 12.52 32.60 16.40
CA LEU A 309 12.38 33.96 16.90
C LEU A 309 12.76 34.04 18.37
N ASP A 310 12.36 33.06 19.16
CA ASP A 310 12.84 32.88 20.52
C ASP A 310 14.36 32.72 20.53
N PHE A 311 14.92 31.92 19.62
CA PHE A 311 16.37 31.78 19.48
C PHE A 311 17.07 33.10 19.17
N ALA A 312 16.59 33.86 18.17
CA ALA A 312 17.17 35.16 17.83
C ALA A 312 17.05 36.16 19.00
N THR A 313 15.92 36.13 19.72
CA THR A 313 15.66 36.97 20.89
C THR A 313 16.57 36.58 22.05
N ASP A 314 16.75 35.28 22.30
CA ASP A 314 17.56 34.74 23.38
C ASP A 314 19.04 35.07 23.15
N VAL A 315 19.55 34.89 21.92
CA VAL A 315 20.91 35.32 21.55
C VAL A 315 21.08 36.82 21.75
N LEU A 316 20.14 37.63 21.27
CA LEU A 316 20.21 39.07 21.43
C LEU A 316 20.16 39.49 22.91
N MET A 317 19.27 38.89 23.70
CA MET A 317 19.15 39.12 25.14
C MET A 317 20.44 38.76 25.87
N ILE A 318 21.06 37.63 25.54
CA ILE A 318 22.32 37.16 26.12
C ILE A 318 23.43 38.17 25.81
N VAL A 319 23.59 38.57 24.54
CA VAL A 319 24.62 39.55 24.13
C VAL A 319 24.41 40.90 24.81
N MET A 320 23.18 41.43 24.79
CA MET A 320 22.85 42.73 25.39
C MET A 320 23.01 42.70 26.91
N THR A 321 22.58 41.63 27.58
CA THR A 321 22.71 41.50 29.04
C THR A 321 24.16 41.33 29.44
N ALA A 322 24.96 40.54 28.71
CA ALA A 322 26.39 40.42 28.96
C ALA A 322 27.12 41.77 28.81
N ALA A 323 26.81 42.54 27.76
CA ALA A 323 27.35 43.88 27.56
C ALA A 323 26.99 44.83 28.72
N ILE A 324 25.74 44.79 29.21
CA ILE A 324 25.30 45.58 30.36
C ILE A 324 26.05 45.17 31.64
N LEU A 325 26.14 43.86 31.93
CA LEU A 325 26.84 43.36 33.12
C LEU A 325 28.31 43.78 33.13
N ILE A 326 29.01 43.63 31.99
CA ILE A 326 30.41 44.05 31.84
C ILE A 326 30.54 45.57 32.01
N SER A 327 29.61 46.35 31.47
CA SER A 327 29.62 47.82 31.58
C SER A 327 29.41 48.31 33.02
N ILE A 328 28.68 47.58 33.86
CA ILE A 328 28.44 47.99 35.25
C ILE A 328 29.63 47.61 36.13
N ASN A 329 30.07 46.34 36.10
CA ASN A 329 31.24 45.88 36.85
C ASN A 329 31.87 44.63 36.18
N PRO A 330 33.05 44.76 35.54
CA PRO A 330 33.69 43.65 34.84
C PRO A 330 34.07 42.47 35.73
N TRP A 331 34.44 42.70 37.00
CA TRP A 331 34.85 41.66 37.93
C TRP A 331 33.67 40.83 38.43
N LEU A 332 32.57 41.50 38.79
CA LEU A 332 31.33 40.83 39.15
C LEU A 332 30.76 40.06 37.95
N ALA A 333 30.82 40.65 36.74
CA ALA A 333 30.42 39.99 35.51
C ALA A 333 31.24 38.71 35.24
N LEU A 334 32.57 38.75 35.36
CA LEU A 334 33.41 37.56 35.16
C LEU A 334 33.01 36.41 36.09
N VAL A 335 32.81 36.70 37.38
CA VAL A 335 32.37 35.72 38.38
C VAL A 335 30.99 35.15 38.04
N THR A 336 30.07 35.99 37.56
CA THR A 336 28.72 35.54 37.14
C THR A 336 28.74 34.61 35.93
N LEU A 337 29.77 34.70 35.06
CA LEU A 337 29.86 33.90 33.84
C LEU A 337 30.55 32.53 34.05
N VAL A 338 31.12 32.28 35.24
CA VAL A 338 31.86 31.04 35.57
C VAL A 338 31.03 29.76 35.38
N PRO A 339 29.73 29.67 35.71
CA PRO A 339 28.93 28.47 35.48
C PRO A 339 28.71 28.14 33.99
N LEU A 340 28.87 29.12 33.08
CA LEU A 340 28.58 28.94 31.66
C LEU A 340 29.42 27.89 30.94
N PRO A 341 30.76 27.88 31.02
CA PRO A 341 31.55 26.83 30.39
C PRO A 341 31.16 25.43 30.85
N PHE A 342 30.73 25.27 32.10
CA PHE A 342 30.24 23.99 32.62
C PHE A 342 28.86 23.63 32.05
N ILE A 343 27.93 24.58 31.97
CA ILE A 343 26.63 24.39 31.29
C ILE A 343 26.83 24.04 29.81
N ALA A 344 27.72 24.75 29.11
CA ALA A 344 28.03 24.53 27.70
C ALA A 344 28.64 23.14 27.46
N TRP A 345 29.56 22.72 28.32
CA TRP A 345 30.14 21.38 28.29
C TRP A 345 29.08 20.30 28.50
N MET A 346 28.19 20.47 29.49
CA MET A 346 27.09 19.53 29.75
C MET A 346 26.10 19.44 28.57
N ILE A 347 25.74 20.58 27.96
CA ILE A 347 24.93 20.61 26.73
C ILE A 347 25.60 19.79 25.63
N HIS A 348 26.91 19.97 25.42
CA HIS A 348 27.66 19.26 24.39
C HIS A 348 27.62 17.74 24.60
N LEU A 349 27.81 17.27 25.84
CA LEU A 349 27.75 15.83 26.18
C LEU A 349 26.38 15.20 25.92
N VAL A 350 25.29 15.92 26.21
CA VAL A 350 23.93 15.39 26.14
C VAL A 350 23.33 15.52 24.73
N ARG A 351 23.80 16.50 23.94
CA ARG A 351 23.28 16.83 22.60
C ARG A 351 23.21 15.63 21.66
N ASP A 352 24.30 14.88 21.53
CA ASP A 352 24.35 13.76 20.57
C ASP A 352 23.43 12.62 21.02
N ARG A 353 23.34 12.35 22.32
CA ARG A 353 22.45 11.31 22.87
C ARG A 353 20.98 11.64 22.60
N LEU A 354 20.59 12.89 22.80
CA LEU A 354 19.24 13.37 22.52
C LEU A 354 18.94 13.40 21.02
N ARG A 355 19.89 13.82 20.17
CA ARG A 355 19.72 13.82 18.71
C ARG A 355 19.36 12.43 18.21
N HIS A 356 20.22 11.44 18.47
CA HIS A 356 19.98 10.06 18.05
C HIS A 356 18.73 9.47 18.70
N GLY A 357 18.43 9.85 19.94
CA GLY A 357 17.22 9.45 20.66
C GLY A 357 15.94 9.94 19.97
N PHE A 358 15.83 11.24 19.68
CA PHE A 358 14.66 11.81 19.01
C PHE A 358 14.51 11.33 17.57
N GLU A 359 15.62 11.19 16.81
CA GLU A 359 15.59 10.60 15.48
C GLU A 359 15.04 9.17 15.52
N LYS A 360 15.45 8.37 16.52
CA LYS A 360 14.91 7.02 16.70
C LYS A 360 13.42 7.02 17.07
N ILE A 361 12.97 7.97 17.90
CA ILE A 361 11.53 8.13 18.24
C ILE A 361 10.71 8.45 16.98
N ASP A 362 11.16 9.39 16.15
CA ASP A 362 10.45 9.75 14.91
C ASP A 362 10.37 8.57 13.93
N ARG A 363 11.41 7.73 13.84
CA ARG A 363 11.38 6.49 13.05
C ARG A 363 10.35 5.49 13.56
N ILE A 364 10.35 5.21 14.86
CA ILE A 364 9.39 4.25 15.45
C ILE A 364 7.95 4.79 15.40
N TRP A 365 7.77 6.10 15.50
CA TRP A 365 6.46 6.73 15.31
C TRP A 365 5.91 6.49 13.90
N SER A 366 6.78 6.41 12.90
CA SER A 366 6.40 6.07 11.53
C SER A 366 5.90 4.61 11.43
N GLU A 367 6.44 3.69 12.22
CA GLU A 367 5.93 2.30 12.30
C GLU A 367 4.50 2.24 12.86
N ILE A 368 4.22 2.98 13.93
CA ILE A 368 2.85 3.11 14.49
C ILE A 368 1.89 3.67 13.44
N THR A 369 2.31 4.75 12.77
CA THR A 369 1.52 5.40 11.73
C THR A 369 1.29 4.45 10.54
N ASN A 370 2.28 3.63 10.19
CA ASN A 370 2.19 2.63 9.14
C ASN A 370 1.18 1.52 9.47
N VAL A 371 1.12 1.04 10.71
CA VAL A 371 0.08 0.09 11.14
C VAL A 371 -1.31 0.70 10.91
N LEU A 372 -1.52 1.95 11.33
CA LEU A 372 -2.80 2.64 11.11
C LEU A 372 -3.13 2.83 9.62
N ALA A 373 -2.13 3.20 8.82
CA ALA A 373 -2.29 3.39 7.38
C ALA A 373 -2.63 2.08 6.63
N ASP A 374 -2.23 0.93 7.16
CA ASP A 374 -2.58 -0.39 6.61
C ASP A 374 -3.98 -0.83 7.09
N THR A 375 -4.26 -0.72 8.40
CA THR A 375 -5.45 -1.28 9.05
C THR A 375 -6.73 -0.48 8.73
N ILE A 376 -6.67 0.86 8.71
CA ILE A 376 -7.88 1.70 8.56
C ILE A 376 -8.50 1.59 7.15
N PRO A 377 -7.75 1.72 6.04
CA PRO A 377 -8.30 1.47 4.71
C PRO A 377 -8.77 0.02 4.52
N GLY A 378 -8.09 -0.92 5.19
CA GLY A 378 -8.40 -2.35 5.18
C GLY A 378 -9.46 -2.80 6.19
N ILE A 379 -10.18 -1.88 6.86
CA ILE A 379 -11.02 -2.21 8.02
C ILE A 379 -12.09 -3.26 7.71
N ARG A 380 -12.63 -3.26 6.48
CA ARG A 380 -13.61 -4.28 6.04
C ARG A 380 -13.02 -5.69 6.06
N VAL A 381 -11.75 -5.86 5.69
CA VAL A 381 -11.05 -7.15 5.71
C VAL A 381 -10.82 -7.58 7.16
N VAL A 382 -10.35 -6.68 8.01
CA VAL A 382 -10.13 -6.96 9.44
C VAL A 382 -11.43 -7.43 10.10
N LYS A 383 -12.55 -6.77 9.80
CA LYS A 383 -13.90 -7.15 10.27
C LYS A 383 -14.39 -8.47 9.67
N ALA A 384 -14.21 -8.68 8.37
CA ALA A 384 -14.65 -9.90 7.69
C ALA A 384 -13.97 -11.16 8.22
N PHE A 385 -12.69 -11.05 8.61
CA PHE A 385 -11.91 -12.17 9.15
C PHE A 385 -11.77 -12.15 10.68
N ALA A 386 -12.52 -11.28 11.37
CA ALA A 386 -12.50 -11.13 12.83
C ALA A 386 -11.07 -10.99 13.43
N GLN A 387 -10.19 -10.24 12.74
CA GLN A 387 -8.78 -10.09 13.10
C GLN A 387 -8.49 -8.85 13.97
N GLU A 388 -9.50 -8.21 14.57
CA GLU A 388 -9.30 -6.98 15.36
C GLU A 388 -8.30 -7.18 16.51
N LYS A 389 -8.33 -8.34 17.19
CA LYS A 389 -7.39 -8.65 18.27
C LYS A 389 -5.95 -8.70 17.77
N ARG A 390 -5.72 -9.27 16.58
CA ARG A 390 -4.38 -9.36 15.95
C ARG A 390 -3.84 -7.97 15.61
N GLU A 391 -4.67 -7.14 14.98
CA GLU A 391 -4.27 -5.78 14.62
C GLU A 391 -4.04 -4.90 15.86
N VAL A 392 -4.84 -5.07 16.91
CA VAL A 392 -4.59 -4.43 18.22
C VAL A 392 -3.26 -4.87 18.81
N GLU A 393 -2.91 -6.15 18.75
CA GLU A 393 -1.62 -6.62 19.29
C GLU A 393 -0.43 -6.11 18.47
N ARG A 394 -0.54 -6.07 17.14
CA ARG A 394 0.46 -5.45 16.25
C ARG A 394 0.66 -3.97 16.59
N PHE A 395 -0.43 -3.24 16.83
CA PHE A 395 -0.36 -1.84 17.29
C PHE A 395 0.29 -1.73 18.67
N ARG A 396 -0.08 -2.61 19.62
CA ARG A 396 0.52 -2.62 20.97
C ARG A 396 2.01 -2.89 20.93
N GLU A 397 2.48 -3.81 20.08
CA GLU A 397 3.89 -4.10 19.93
C GLU A 397 4.69 -2.90 19.42
N ALA A 398 4.21 -2.25 18.34
CA ALA A 398 4.80 -1.02 17.83
C ALA A 398 4.79 0.10 18.90
N ASN A 399 3.69 0.22 19.66
CA ASN A 399 3.56 1.21 20.72
C ASN A 399 4.47 0.92 21.92
N ARG A 400 4.66 -0.35 22.31
CA ARG A 400 5.62 -0.75 23.36
C ARG A 400 7.05 -0.39 22.97
N HIS A 401 7.43 -0.58 21.70
CA HIS A 401 8.74 -0.16 21.21
C HIS A 401 8.89 1.36 21.30
N ASN A 402 7.88 2.13 20.87
CA ASN A 402 7.91 3.58 20.98
C ASN A 402 8.06 4.03 22.44
N LEU A 403 7.28 3.46 23.34
CA LEU A 403 7.32 3.73 24.77
C LEU A 403 8.74 3.50 25.34
N ALA A 404 9.35 2.33 25.08
CA ALA A 404 10.67 2.00 25.63
C ALA A 404 11.78 2.99 25.19
N ILE A 405 11.73 3.47 23.94
CA ILE A 405 12.69 4.47 23.46
C ILE A 405 12.36 5.86 24.01
N ASN A 406 11.08 6.22 24.07
CA ASN A 406 10.64 7.50 24.63
C ASN A 406 11.05 7.61 26.11
N ASP A 407 10.84 6.56 26.90
CA ASP A 407 11.26 6.48 28.30
C ASP A 407 12.77 6.65 28.46
N ARG A 408 13.57 6.02 27.59
CA ARG A 408 15.04 6.16 27.63
C ARG A 408 15.50 7.58 27.31
N VAL A 409 14.86 8.25 26.36
CA VAL A 409 15.15 9.65 26.01
C VAL A 409 14.69 10.58 27.13
N ASN A 410 13.49 10.35 27.68
CA ASN A 410 12.94 11.11 28.78
C ASN A 410 13.78 10.99 30.05
N ALA A 411 14.36 9.82 30.33
CA ALA A 411 15.26 9.64 31.47
C ALA A 411 16.54 10.49 31.37
N VAL A 412 17.10 10.64 30.15
CA VAL A 412 18.24 11.52 29.91
C VAL A 412 17.82 12.99 30.03
N TRP A 413 16.66 13.35 29.46
CA TRP A 413 16.12 14.70 29.49
C TRP A 413 15.69 15.17 30.88
N SER A 414 15.12 14.27 31.68
CA SER A 414 14.59 14.56 33.02
C SER A 414 15.68 14.86 34.04
N LEU A 415 16.90 14.34 33.84
CA LEU A 415 18.06 14.70 34.65
C LEU A 415 18.75 15.98 34.17
N PHE A 416 18.74 16.24 32.86
CA PHE A 416 19.42 17.39 32.26
C PHE A 416 18.84 18.73 32.74
N THR A 417 17.52 18.94 32.62
CA THR A 417 16.88 20.22 32.98
C THR A 417 17.10 20.61 34.45
N PRO A 418 16.85 19.73 35.45
CA PRO A 418 17.11 20.05 36.86
C PRO A 418 18.58 20.31 37.17
N THR A 419 19.51 19.63 36.46
CA THR A 419 20.95 19.86 36.63
C THR A 419 21.35 21.25 36.14
N VAL A 420 20.79 21.71 35.01
CA VAL A 420 20.97 23.10 34.54
C VAL A 420 20.42 24.07 35.58
N THR A 421 19.21 23.85 36.10
CA THR A 421 18.60 24.71 37.14
C THR A 421 19.49 24.78 38.39
N LEU A 422 19.99 23.65 38.89
CA LEU A 422 20.89 23.62 40.05
C LEU A 422 22.17 24.44 39.80
N LEU A 423 22.77 24.32 38.62
CA LEU A 423 23.95 25.10 38.22
C LEU A 423 23.66 26.60 38.18
N THR A 424 22.48 26.99 37.70
CA THR A 424 22.07 28.40 37.67
C THR A 424 21.82 28.96 39.07
N GLU A 425 21.27 28.17 39.98
CA GLU A 425 21.09 28.55 41.40
C GLU A 425 22.43 28.66 42.13
N ILE A 426 23.36 27.72 41.88
CA ILE A 426 24.75 27.83 42.38
C ILE A 426 25.40 29.10 41.83
N GLY A 427 25.20 29.40 40.55
CA GLY A 427 25.64 30.65 39.94
C GLY A 427 25.10 31.87 40.68
N LEU A 428 23.79 31.91 40.97
CA LEU A 428 23.17 33.00 41.71
C LEU A 428 23.74 33.13 43.14
N LEU A 429 23.98 32.02 43.82
CA LEU A 429 24.62 32.00 45.14
C LEU A 429 26.04 32.58 45.10
N VAL A 430 26.83 32.25 44.08
CA VAL A 430 28.17 32.81 43.88
C VAL A 430 28.10 34.34 43.68
N VAL A 431 27.10 34.84 42.93
CA VAL A 431 26.86 36.29 42.79
C VAL A 431 26.49 36.93 44.12
N TRP A 432 25.66 36.28 44.94
CA TRP A 432 25.36 36.75 46.28
C TRP A 432 26.61 36.86 47.16
N ILE A 433 27.42 35.79 47.23
CA ILE A 433 28.63 35.76 48.08
C ILE A 433 29.62 36.86 47.65
N PHE A 434 29.95 36.92 46.36
CA PHE A 434 30.92 37.89 45.85
C PHE A 434 30.37 39.32 45.82
N GLY A 435 29.08 39.47 45.54
CA GLY A 435 28.37 40.74 45.57
C GLY A 435 28.30 41.36 46.96
N ILE A 436 27.92 40.59 47.99
CA ILE A 436 27.92 41.04 49.38
C ILE A 436 29.35 41.42 49.81
N TRP A 437 30.36 40.64 49.42
CA TRP A 437 31.76 40.96 49.70
C TRP A 437 32.20 42.27 49.04
N GLN A 438 31.79 42.58 47.80
CA GLN A 438 32.09 43.87 47.18
C GLN A 438 31.32 45.04 47.81
N VAL A 439 30.07 44.82 48.22
CA VAL A 439 29.27 45.83 48.94
C VAL A 439 29.92 46.17 50.28
N SER A 440 30.41 45.17 51.03
CA SER A 440 31.07 45.40 52.33
C SER A 440 32.37 46.21 52.21
N HIS A 441 33.08 46.08 51.09
CA HIS A 441 34.27 46.88 50.75
C HIS A 441 33.94 48.21 50.07
N LYS A 442 32.65 48.59 49.97
CA LYS A 442 32.15 49.80 49.28
C LYS A 442 32.58 49.90 47.81
N ALA A 443 32.83 48.77 47.16
CA ALA A 443 33.21 48.71 45.74
C ALA A 443 31.98 48.82 44.80
N ILE A 444 30.80 48.39 45.25
CA ILE A 444 29.52 48.51 44.54
C ILE A 444 28.39 48.90 45.51
N THR A 445 27.30 49.46 44.98
CA THR A 445 26.10 49.76 45.77
C THR A 445 25.16 48.54 45.87
N VAL A 446 24.23 48.58 46.82
CA VAL A 446 23.20 47.55 46.97
C VAL A 446 22.26 47.56 45.76
N GLY A 447 21.93 48.72 45.20
CA GLY A 447 21.15 48.85 43.96
C GLY A 447 21.81 48.16 42.77
N VAL A 448 23.14 48.30 42.62
CA VAL A 448 23.92 47.59 41.60
C VAL A 448 23.83 46.08 41.78
N LEU A 449 23.97 45.58 43.02
CA LEU A 449 23.84 44.15 43.31
C LEU A 449 22.44 43.60 42.94
N VAL A 450 21.37 44.29 43.32
CA VAL A 450 19.98 43.89 43.02
C VAL A 450 19.73 43.85 41.51
N ALA A 451 20.24 44.85 40.78
CA ALA A 451 20.13 44.85 39.32
C ALA A 451 20.96 43.74 38.67
N PHE A 452 22.17 43.47 39.17
CA PHE A 452 22.98 42.32 38.74
C PHE A 452 22.23 40.99 38.91
N LEU A 453 21.63 40.77 40.08
CA LEU A 453 20.81 39.57 40.36
C LEU A 453 19.62 39.45 39.41
N THR A 454 18.99 40.57 39.05
CA THR A 454 17.86 40.59 38.11
C THR A 454 18.31 40.30 36.68
N TYR A 455 19.44 40.88 36.24
CA TYR A 455 20.00 40.63 34.91
C TYR A 455 20.52 39.20 34.76
N ILE A 456 21.23 38.67 35.75
CA ILE A 456 21.76 37.29 35.67
C ILE A 456 20.64 36.24 35.70
N SER A 457 19.58 36.45 36.48
CA SER A 457 18.41 35.56 36.48
C SER A 457 17.75 35.48 35.10
N ARG A 458 17.60 36.64 34.43
CA ARG A 458 17.10 36.70 33.05
C ARG A 458 18.04 36.04 32.06
N PHE A 459 19.35 36.25 32.22
CA PHE A 459 20.37 35.63 31.38
C PHE A 459 20.32 34.10 31.47
N TYR A 460 20.23 33.54 32.67
CA TYR A 460 20.09 32.08 32.88
C TYR A 460 18.78 31.52 32.33
N THR A 461 17.67 32.24 32.45
CA THR A 461 16.38 31.82 31.86
C THR A 461 16.49 31.70 30.34
N ARG A 462 17.23 32.60 29.69
CA ARG A 462 17.46 32.59 28.24
C ARG A 462 18.38 31.46 27.81
N LEU A 463 19.39 31.14 28.60
CA LEU A 463 20.26 29.99 28.36
C LEU A 463 19.53 28.65 28.47
N ASP A 464 18.65 28.52 29.46
CA ASP A 464 17.79 27.34 29.59
C ASP A 464 16.89 27.16 28.36
N SER A 465 16.27 28.26 27.87
CA SER A 465 15.50 28.27 26.63
C SER A 465 16.31 27.80 25.41
N MET A 466 17.55 28.25 25.26
CA MET A 466 18.43 27.82 24.17
C MET A 466 18.75 26.32 24.19
N SER A 467 18.69 25.63 25.34
CA SER A 467 18.92 24.19 25.37
C SER A 467 17.84 23.41 24.60
N ARG A 468 16.59 23.91 24.61
CA ARG A 468 15.43 23.30 23.94
C ARG A 468 15.43 23.50 22.43
N ILE A 469 16.07 24.56 21.93
CA ILE A 469 16.03 24.90 20.50
C ILE A 469 16.68 23.85 19.60
N VAL A 470 17.71 23.15 20.10
CA VAL A 470 18.51 22.23 19.29
C VAL A 470 17.66 21.07 18.79
N SER A 471 16.83 20.48 19.66
CA SER A 471 15.93 19.38 19.31
C SER A 471 14.87 19.82 18.31
N VAL A 472 14.25 20.99 18.53
CA VAL A 472 13.23 21.52 17.60
C VAL A 472 13.82 21.85 16.24
N THR A 473 15.01 22.47 16.21
CA THR A 473 15.71 22.81 14.96
C THR A 473 16.03 21.56 14.15
N GLN A 474 16.45 20.48 14.80
CA GLN A 474 16.72 19.20 14.14
C GLN A 474 15.44 18.58 13.56
N LYS A 475 14.34 18.58 14.32
CA LYS A 475 13.04 18.10 13.83
C LYS A 475 12.53 18.92 12.64
N ALA A 476 12.66 20.25 12.71
CA ALA A 476 12.31 21.14 11.61
C ALA A 476 13.21 20.92 10.38
N ALA A 477 14.51 20.69 10.58
CA ALA A 477 15.45 20.39 9.50
C ALA A 477 15.13 19.05 8.83
N ALA A 478 14.76 18.02 9.60
CA ALA A 478 14.33 16.73 9.06
C ALA A 478 13.05 16.84 8.23
N GLY A 479 12.03 17.55 8.75
CA GLY A 479 10.80 17.82 7.99
C GLY A 479 11.06 18.65 6.74
N ALA A 480 11.90 19.68 6.83
CA ALA A 480 12.27 20.50 5.67
C ALA A 480 12.99 19.68 4.61
N LYS A 481 13.93 18.80 5.01
CA LYS A 481 14.61 17.89 4.10
C LYS A 481 13.60 17.02 3.33
N ARG A 482 12.67 16.36 4.03
CA ARG A 482 11.67 15.48 3.40
C ARG A 482 10.75 16.21 2.42
N ILE A 483 10.39 17.46 2.71
CA ILE A 483 9.63 18.30 1.77
C ILE A 483 10.49 18.65 0.55
N PHE A 484 11.76 19.02 0.76
CA PHE A 484 12.67 19.31 -0.35
C PHE A 484 13.00 18.06 -1.17
N ASP A 485 13.03 16.86 -0.57
CA ASP A 485 13.17 15.61 -1.31
C ASP A 485 12.01 15.41 -2.30
N ILE A 486 10.79 15.89 -1.97
CA ILE A 486 9.65 15.91 -2.91
C ILE A 486 9.88 16.99 -3.97
N LEU A 487 10.21 18.22 -3.57
CA LEU A 487 10.37 19.37 -4.46
C LEU A 487 11.53 19.23 -5.45
N ASP A 488 12.57 18.49 -5.07
CA ASP A 488 13.76 18.22 -5.89
C ASP A 488 13.59 16.97 -6.75
N HIS A 489 12.56 16.16 -6.49
CA HIS A 489 12.26 15.01 -7.33
C HIS A 489 11.83 15.47 -8.72
N VAL A 490 12.55 15.00 -9.74
CA VAL A 490 12.26 15.30 -11.14
C VAL A 490 11.30 14.24 -11.66
N SER A 491 10.21 14.67 -12.28
CA SER A 491 9.24 13.76 -12.90
C SER A 491 9.89 12.94 -14.02
N SER A 492 9.60 11.64 -14.08
CA SER A 492 10.00 10.79 -15.22
C SER A 492 9.22 11.08 -16.51
N VAL A 493 8.21 11.96 -16.44
CA VAL A 493 7.49 12.51 -17.58
C VAL A 493 7.61 14.04 -17.54
N PRO A 494 8.74 14.62 -18.00
CA PRO A 494 8.94 16.06 -17.99
C PRO A 494 8.08 16.76 -19.05
N GLU A 495 7.70 18.01 -18.77
CA GLU A 495 7.12 18.89 -19.80
C GLU A 495 8.18 19.21 -20.87
N PRO A 496 7.81 19.25 -22.17
CA PRO A 496 8.75 19.54 -23.23
C PRO A 496 9.28 20.97 -23.14
N ALA A 497 10.59 21.15 -23.31
CA ALA A 497 11.22 22.48 -23.33
C ALA A 497 10.75 23.34 -24.51
N ARG A 498 10.32 22.72 -25.60
CA ARG A 498 9.72 23.35 -26.78
C ARG A 498 8.44 22.60 -27.13
N PRO A 499 7.28 23.01 -26.58
CA PRO A 499 6.03 22.31 -26.81
C PRO A 499 5.58 22.44 -28.27
N VAL A 500 5.13 21.34 -28.84
CA VAL A 500 4.39 21.31 -30.11
C VAL A 500 2.90 21.25 -29.74
N HIS A 501 2.14 22.22 -30.24
CA HIS A 501 0.69 22.28 -30.03
C HIS A 501 -0.01 21.77 -31.28
N LEU A 502 -0.96 20.85 -31.13
CA LEU A 502 -1.71 20.30 -32.26
C LEU A 502 -3.04 21.05 -32.38
N GLU A 503 -3.26 21.78 -33.48
CA GLU A 503 -4.52 22.49 -33.71
C GLU A 503 -5.71 21.52 -33.86
N ARG A 504 -5.46 20.33 -34.42
CA ARG A 504 -6.46 19.30 -34.62
C ARG A 504 -5.84 17.92 -34.45
N VAL A 505 -6.50 17.09 -33.65
CA VAL A 505 -6.13 15.68 -33.43
C VAL A 505 -7.10 14.80 -34.20
N GLU A 506 -6.57 14.00 -35.12
CA GLU A 506 -7.30 12.98 -35.87
C GLU A 506 -7.36 11.67 -35.07
N GLY A 507 -6.30 11.38 -34.31
CA GLY A 507 -6.24 10.24 -33.39
C GLY A 507 -5.52 9.02 -33.95
N ALA A 508 -4.62 9.20 -34.93
CA ALA A 508 -3.71 8.14 -35.39
C ALA A 508 -2.61 7.92 -34.35
N ILE A 509 -2.43 6.68 -33.88
CA ILE A 509 -1.40 6.33 -32.89
C ILE A 509 -0.40 5.38 -33.53
N GLU A 510 0.88 5.73 -33.47
CA GLU A 510 1.95 4.91 -34.01
C GLU A 510 3.00 4.61 -32.94
N LEU A 511 3.23 3.32 -32.69
CA LEU A 511 4.19 2.79 -31.75
C LEU A 511 5.35 2.20 -32.58
N ARG A 512 6.54 2.78 -32.46
CA ARG A 512 7.74 2.35 -33.20
C ARG A 512 8.82 1.87 -32.25
N ASP A 513 9.22 0.61 -32.44
CA ASP A 513 10.31 -0.08 -31.73
C ASP A 513 10.30 0.16 -30.22
N LEU A 514 9.13 -0.04 -29.59
CA LEU A 514 8.97 0.30 -28.18
C LEU A 514 9.70 -0.67 -27.27
N GLY A 515 10.56 -0.12 -26.41
CA GLY A 515 11.14 -0.79 -25.26
C GLY A 515 10.74 -0.07 -23.97
N PHE A 516 10.34 -0.83 -22.96
CA PHE A 516 10.02 -0.27 -21.64
C PHE A 516 10.36 -1.23 -20.50
N ARG A 517 10.88 -0.66 -19.41
CA ARG A 517 11.31 -1.38 -18.20
C ARG A 517 10.82 -0.65 -16.95
N TYR A 518 10.30 -1.39 -15.96
CA TYR A 518 10.10 -0.85 -14.60
C TYR A 518 11.33 -1.21 -13.77
N GLY A 519 12.12 -0.22 -13.36
CA GLY A 519 13.44 -0.47 -12.76
C GLY A 519 14.25 -1.42 -13.66
N ASN A 520 14.68 -2.56 -13.12
CA ASN A 520 15.45 -3.57 -13.86
C ASN A 520 14.61 -4.61 -14.63
N ARG A 521 13.27 -4.55 -14.57
CA ARG A 521 12.40 -5.52 -15.25
C ARG A 521 11.90 -5.01 -16.59
N ALA A 522 12.37 -5.60 -17.69
CA ALA A 522 11.84 -5.33 -19.03
C ALA A 522 10.44 -5.92 -19.23
N VAL A 523 9.47 -5.08 -19.60
CA VAL A 523 8.06 -5.47 -19.78
C VAL A 523 7.61 -5.39 -21.23
N ILE A 524 8.10 -4.43 -22.02
CA ILE A 524 7.81 -4.31 -23.46
C ILE A 524 9.13 -4.38 -24.23
N ARG A 525 9.17 -5.12 -25.34
CA ARG A 525 10.41 -5.40 -26.11
C ARG A 525 10.18 -5.28 -27.61
N GLY A 526 10.70 -4.22 -28.25
CA GLY A 526 10.67 -4.01 -29.71
C GLY A 526 9.26 -4.00 -30.31
N LEU A 527 8.28 -3.41 -29.60
CA LEU A 527 6.87 -3.47 -30.02
C LEU A 527 6.58 -2.42 -31.10
N ASN A 528 6.01 -2.88 -32.23
CA ASN A 528 5.56 -2.05 -33.34
C ASN A 528 4.06 -2.21 -33.56
N LEU A 529 3.31 -1.12 -33.56
CA LEU A 529 1.86 -1.13 -33.76
C LEU A 529 1.38 0.23 -34.31
N SER A 530 0.56 0.21 -35.34
CA SER A 530 -0.08 1.41 -35.90
C SER A 530 -1.59 1.29 -35.78
N ILE A 531 -2.26 2.30 -35.23
CA ILE A 531 -3.71 2.37 -35.02
C ILE A 531 -4.26 3.54 -35.85
N ALA A 532 -5.19 3.25 -36.75
CA ALA A 532 -5.78 4.26 -37.62
C ALA A 532 -6.81 5.13 -36.87
N PRO A 533 -7.05 6.39 -37.32
CA PRO A 533 -8.11 7.22 -36.76
C PRO A 533 -9.48 6.53 -36.77
N GLY A 534 -10.16 6.49 -35.63
CA GLY A 534 -11.48 5.87 -35.49
C GLY A 534 -11.48 4.34 -35.43
N GLU A 535 -10.31 3.68 -35.55
CA GLU A 535 -10.18 2.23 -35.43
C GLU A 535 -10.38 1.77 -33.98
N MET A 536 -11.13 0.69 -33.77
CA MET A 536 -11.24 -0.01 -32.49
C MET A 536 -10.33 -1.23 -32.46
N ILE A 537 -9.26 -1.17 -31.65
CA ILE A 537 -8.39 -2.31 -31.39
C ILE A 537 -8.72 -3.00 -30.05
N GLY A 538 -8.65 -4.32 -30.03
CA GLY A 538 -8.76 -5.13 -28.81
C GLY A 538 -7.42 -5.69 -28.37
N LEU A 539 -6.94 -5.32 -27.18
CA LEU A 539 -5.73 -5.89 -26.59
C LEU A 539 -6.06 -7.20 -25.87
N VAL A 540 -5.43 -8.30 -26.29
CA VAL A 540 -5.69 -9.66 -25.77
C VAL A 540 -4.39 -10.29 -25.30
N GLY A 541 -4.42 -11.07 -24.22
CA GLY A 541 -3.25 -11.81 -23.75
C GLY A 541 -3.41 -12.28 -22.31
N HIS A 542 -2.51 -13.15 -21.85
CA HIS A 542 -2.49 -13.61 -20.46
C HIS A 542 -2.22 -12.46 -19.47
N SER A 543 -2.57 -12.62 -18.19
CA SER A 543 -2.17 -11.67 -17.16
C SER A 543 -0.64 -11.53 -17.15
N GLY A 544 -0.14 -10.31 -17.04
CA GLY A 544 1.30 -10.03 -17.11
C GLY A 544 1.89 -9.96 -18.54
N SER A 545 1.09 -10.06 -19.60
CA SER A 545 1.59 -9.94 -20.99
C SER A 545 2.00 -8.53 -21.42
N GLY A 546 1.81 -7.51 -20.58
CA GLY A 546 2.18 -6.11 -20.85
C GLY A 546 1.02 -5.19 -21.26
N LYS A 547 -0.23 -5.66 -21.37
CA LYS A 547 -1.40 -4.87 -21.80
C LYS A 547 -1.60 -3.56 -21.03
N SER A 548 -1.69 -3.63 -19.69
CA SER A 548 -1.88 -2.44 -18.86
C SER A 548 -0.67 -1.51 -18.90
N THR A 549 0.54 -2.05 -19.12
CA THR A 549 1.75 -1.24 -19.30
C THR A 549 1.71 -0.48 -20.63
N LEU A 550 1.29 -1.13 -21.71
CA LEU A 550 1.07 -0.48 -23.00
C LEU A 550 0.07 0.67 -22.89
N VAL A 551 -1.06 0.44 -22.20
CA VAL A 551 -2.05 1.50 -21.92
C VAL A 551 -1.44 2.64 -21.11
N ASN A 552 -0.67 2.35 -20.06
CA ASN A 552 -0.02 3.39 -19.25
C ASN A 552 0.98 4.23 -20.06
N LEU A 553 1.69 3.63 -21.02
CA LEU A 553 2.60 4.33 -21.93
C LEU A 553 1.84 5.21 -22.93
N ILE A 554 0.72 4.71 -23.48
CA ILE A 554 -0.13 5.51 -24.38
C ILE A 554 -0.77 6.68 -23.63
N CYS A 555 -1.18 6.52 -22.38
CA CYS A 555 -1.64 7.62 -21.51
C CYS A 555 -0.51 8.57 -21.08
N ARG A 556 0.74 8.27 -21.44
CA ARG A 556 1.95 8.95 -20.98
C ARG A 556 1.99 9.10 -19.46
N PHE A 557 1.62 8.04 -18.73
CA PHE A 557 1.85 7.93 -17.28
C PHE A 557 3.31 7.57 -16.97
N TYR A 558 3.97 6.95 -17.94
CA TYR A 558 5.40 6.70 -18.01
C TYR A 558 5.86 7.09 -19.42
N ASP A 559 7.10 7.55 -19.56
CA ASP A 559 7.74 7.70 -20.87
C ASP A 559 8.45 6.39 -21.25
N VAL A 560 8.63 6.18 -22.56
CA VAL A 560 9.26 4.96 -23.11
C VAL A 560 10.78 4.99 -22.90
N SER A 561 11.38 3.82 -22.64
CA SER A 561 12.84 3.70 -22.47
C SER A 561 13.54 3.72 -23.84
N GLU A 562 12.95 3.05 -24.83
CA GLU A 562 13.44 2.95 -26.20
C GLU A 562 12.28 3.12 -27.18
N GLY A 563 12.57 3.62 -28.38
CA GLY A 563 11.58 3.88 -29.42
C GLY A 563 10.80 5.20 -29.22
N ALA A 564 9.61 5.26 -29.83
CA ALA A 564 8.72 6.42 -29.76
C ALA A 564 7.25 6.03 -29.90
N ILE A 565 6.38 6.77 -29.22
CA ILE A 565 4.94 6.79 -29.45
C ILE A 565 4.61 8.12 -30.13
N ARG A 566 3.91 8.06 -31.26
CA ARG A 566 3.51 9.23 -32.04
C ARG A 566 2.00 9.34 -32.12
N LEU A 567 1.50 10.56 -31.96
CA LEU A 567 0.12 10.96 -32.24
C LEU A 567 0.13 11.82 -33.51
N ASP A 568 -0.59 11.39 -34.55
CA ASP A 568 -0.69 12.09 -35.83
C ASP A 568 0.70 12.45 -36.43
N GLY A 569 1.68 11.56 -36.23
CA GLY A 569 3.07 11.72 -36.69
C GLY A 569 4.00 12.48 -35.73
N VAL A 570 3.49 13.10 -34.67
CA VAL A 570 4.26 13.87 -33.68
C VAL A 570 4.53 13.02 -32.43
N ASP A 571 5.77 13.00 -31.94
CA ASP A 571 6.11 12.26 -30.71
C ASP A 571 5.38 12.85 -29.50
N ILE A 572 4.69 12.00 -28.73
CA ILE A 572 3.91 12.42 -27.55
C ILE A 572 4.76 13.13 -26.49
N ARG A 573 6.08 12.92 -26.48
CA ARG A 573 7.04 13.61 -25.59
C ARG A 573 7.21 15.08 -25.92
N SER A 574 6.91 15.48 -27.15
CA SER A 574 6.97 16.89 -27.61
C SER A 574 5.69 17.67 -27.35
N LEU A 575 4.59 16.99 -27.01
CA LEU A 575 3.31 17.60 -26.70
C LEU A 575 3.23 18.01 -25.21
N PRO A 576 2.58 19.13 -24.85
CA PRO A 576 2.23 19.42 -23.47
C PRO A 576 1.38 18.30 -22.87
N VAL A 577 1.70 17.86 -21.65
CA VAL A 577 1.05 16.70 -21.04
C VAL A 577 -0.45 16.93 -20.83
N SER A 578 -0.83 18.13 -20.39
CA SER A 578 -2.24 18.50 -20.17
C SER A 578 -3.05 18.51 -21.46
N GLU A 579 -2.47 19.01 -22.56
CA GLU A 579 -3.11 19.06 -23.88
C GLU A 579 -3.30 17.65 -24.42
N PHE A 580 -2.25 16.83 -24.40
CA PHE A 580 -2.30 15.45 -24.83
C PHE A 580 -3.38 14.64 -24.07
N ARG A 581 -3.40 14.74 -22.73
CA ARG A 581 -4.37 14.02 -21.90
C ARG A 581 -5.80 14.53 -22.05
N SER A 582 -6.01 15.78 -22.49
CA SER A 582 -7.36 16.29 -22.78
C SER A 582 -8.03 15.59 -23.96
N HIS A 583 -7.24 14.97 -24.84
CA HIS A 583 -7.74 14.17 -25.97
C HIS A 583 -7.97 12.69 -25.63
N ILE A 584 -7.66 12.26 -24.40
CA ILE A 584 -7.77 10.87 -23.94
C ILE A 584 -8.94 10.72 -22.97
N GLY A 585 -9.85 9.81 -23.28
CA GLY A 585 -10.85 9.31 -22.34
C GLY A 585 -10.41 7.99 -21.75
N LEU A 586 -10.44 7.87 -20.43
CA LEU A 586 -10.08 6.64 -19.74
C LEU A 586 -11.28 6.12 -18.95
N VAL A 587 -11.68 4.88 -19.25
CA VAL A 587 -12.70 4.15 -18.49
C VAL A 587 -12.02 2.95 -17.84
N LEU A 588 -11.81 3.04 -16.52
CA LEU A 588 -11.17 1.99 -15.73
C LEU A 588 -12.14 0.84 -15.41
N GLN A 589 -11.58 -0.34 -15.14
CA GLN A 589 -12.32 -1.51 -14.66
C GLN A 589 -12.99 -1.24 -13.30
N GLU A 590 -12.29 -0.58 -12.38
CA GLU A 590 -12.82 -0.09 -11.11
C GLU A 590 -12.92 1.44 -11.14
N PRO A 591 -14.10 2.02 -11.37
CA PRO A 591 -14.28 3.46 -11.42
C PRO A 591 -13.94 4.13 -10.10
N PHE A 592 -13.12 5.18 -10.17
CA PHE A 592 -12.85 6.05 -9.03
C PHE A 592 -13.77 7.27 -9.04
N LEU A 593 -14.52 7.45 -7.96
CA LEU A 593 -15.31 8.64 -7.68
C LEU A 593 -14.72 9.41 -6.52
N PHE A 594 -14.62 10.72 -6.70
CA PHE A 594 -14.18 11.65 -5.67
C PHE A 594 -15.33 11.94 -4.70
N PHE A 595 -14.97 12.33 -3.48
CA PHE A 595 -15.94 12.93 -2.57
C PHE A 595 -16.44 14.25 -3.17
N GLY A 596 -17.75 14.42 -3.26
CA GLY A 596 -18.40 15.55 -3.93
C GLY A 596 -19.76 15.15 -4.50
N THR A 597 -20.42 16.05 -5.23
CA THR A 597 -21.69 15.72 -5.88
C THR A 597 -21.50 14.81 -7.08
N ILE A 598 -22.58 14.17 -7.55
CA ILE A 598 -22.54 13.41 -8.81
C ILE A 598 -22.23 14.33 -9.99
N ALA A 599 -22.79 15.55 -9.99
CA ALA A 599 -22.49 16.53 -11.02
C ALA A 599 -21.01 16.91 -11.08
N GLU A 600 -20.38 17.17 -9.93
CA GLU A 600 -18.94 17.44 -9.85
C GLU A 600 -18.10 16.24 -10.33
N ASN A 601 -18.52 15.03 -9.99
CA ASN A 601 -17.84 13.82 -10.43
C ASN A 601 -17.92 13.61 -11.95
N ILE A 602 -19.02 13.98 -12.60
CA ILE A 602 -19.16 13.93 -14.06
C ILE A 602 -18.36 15.09 -14.69
N ALA A 603 -18.48 16.29 -14.13
CA ALA A 603 -17.78 17.51 -14.58
C ALA A 603 -16.27 17.49 -14.34
N TYR A 604 -15.74 16.53 -13.58
CA TYR A 604 -14.29 16.39 -13.34
C TYR A 604 -13.45 16.40 -14.64
N GLY A 605 -13.99 15.83 -15.73
CA GLY A 605 -13.35 15.85 -17.04
C GLY A 605 -13.38 17.21 -17.76
N LYS A 606 -14.36 18.05 -17.44
CA LYS A 606 -14.55 19.40 -18.02
C LYS A 606 -15.14 20.31 -16.93
N PRO A 607 -14.31 20.90 -16.05
CA PRO A 607 -14.81 21.63 -14.87
C PRO A 607 -15.74 22.81 -15.20
N GLY A 608 -15.60 23.42 -16.37
CA GLY A 608 -16.47 24.50 -16.86
C GLY A 608 -17.73 24.04 -17.60
N ALA A 609 -18.10 22.76 -17.52
CA ALA A 609 -19.29 22.25 -18.19
C ALA A 609 -20.59 22.82 -17.58
N SER A 610 -21.50 23.22 -18.47
CA SER A 610 -22.86 23.63 -18.10
C SER A 610 -23.67 22.45 -17.55
N ARG A 611 -24.74 22.75 -16.80
CA ARG A 611 -25.62 21.71 -16.26
C ARG A 611 -26.31 20.92 -17.38
N GLU A 612 -26.63 21.59 -18.49
CA GLU A 612 -27.19 20.94 -19.69
C GLU A 612 -26.21 19.91 -20.28
N GLU A 613 -24.93 20.26 -20.41
CA GLU A 613 -23.90 19.33 -20.90
C GLU A 613 -23.74 18.12 -19.97
N ILE A 614 -23.74 18.33 -18.65
CA ILE A 614 -23.66 17.25 -17.65
C ILE A 614 -24.87 16.32 -17.78
N ILE A 615 -26.07 16.87 -17.92
CA ILE A 615 -27.30 16.08 -18.09
C ILE A 615 -27.28 15.32 -19.41
N ALA A 616 -26.85 15.95 -20.50
CA ALA A 616 -26.73 15.32 -21.81
C ALA A 616 -25.74 14.14 -21.78
N ALA A 617 -24.56 14.33 -21.18
CA ALA A 617 -23.57 13.27 -21.00
C ALA A 617 -24.11 12.12 -20.13
N ALA A 618 -24.81 12.43 -19.04
CA ALA A 618 -25.44 11.44 -18.19
C ALA A 618 -26.57 10.68 -18.89
N ARG A 619 -27.35 11.32 -19.78
CA ARG A 619 -28.36 10.65 -20.60
C ARG A 619 -27.73 9.71 -21.61
N ALA A 620 -26.69 10.17 -22.31
CA ALA A 620 -25.93 9.34 -23.26
C ALA A 620 -25.24 8.14 -22.60
N ALA A 621 -24.88 8.26 -21.32
CA ALA A 621 -24.34 7.18 -20.48
C ALA A 621 -25.40 6.29 -19.81
N HIS A 622 -26.70 6.50 -20.08
CA HIS A 622 -27.80 5.84 -19.36
C HIS A 622 -27.75 6.00 -17.83
N ALA A 623 -27.18 7.10 -17.33
CA ALA A 623 -27.04 7.38 -15.91
C ALA A 623 -28.17 8.27 -15.36
N HIS A 624 -28.82 9.06 -16.22
CA HIS A 624 -29.80 10.07 -15.82
C HIS A 624 -30.93 9.53 -14.93
N GLU A 625 -31.51 8.38 -15.27
CA GLU A 625 -32.67 7.84 -14.57
C GLU A 625 -32.36 7.41 -13.14
N PHE A 626 -31.23 6.73 -12.89
CA PHE A 626 -30.87 6.33 -11.54
C PHE A 626 -30.41 7.53 -10.71
N ILE A 627 -29.73 8.50 -11.34
CA ILE A 627 -29.31 9.73 -10.67
C ILE A 627 -30.55 10.44 -10.12
N LEU A 628 -31.62 10.57 -10.91
CA LEU A 628 -32.87 11.20 -10.44
C LEU A 628 -33.62 10.42 -9.35
N ARG A 629 -33.32 9.14 -9.15
CA ARG A 629 -33.88 8.34 -8.03
C ARG A 629 -33.15 8.56 -6.72
N LEU A 630 -31.97 9.19 -6.75
CA LEU A 630 -31.23 9.53 -5.54
C LEU A 630 -31.90 10.70 -4.81
N PRO A 631 -31.75 10.80 -3.48
CA PRO A 631 -32.46 11.80 -2.66
C PRO A 631 -32.31 13.26 -3.12
N HIS A 632 -31.18 13.59 -3.75
CA HIS A 632 -30.86 14.95 -4.22
C HIS A 632 -30.47 14.96 -5.71
N GLY A 633 -30.82 13.92 -6.47
CA GLY A 633 -30.52 13.87 -7.88
C GLY A 633 -29.01 13.98 -8.18
N TYR A 634 -28.67 14.93 -9.05
CA TYR A 634 -27.29 15.25 -9.41
C TYR A 634 -26.46 15.89 -8.29
N ASP A 635 -27.13 16.46 -7.28
CA ASP A 635 -26.48 17.10 -6.14
C ASP A 635 -26.34 16.13 -4.95
N SER A 636 -26.71 14.85 -5.15
CA SER A 636 -26.41 13.80 -4.18
C SER A 636 -24.91 13.66 -3.98
N LEU A 637 -24.51 13.67 -2.71
CA LEU A 637 -23.12 13.50 -2.31
C LEU A 637 -22.69 12.04 -2.49
N VAL A 638 -21.56 11.87 -3.17
CA VAL A 638 -20.86 10.60 -3.30
C VAL A 638 -19.86 10.50 -2.14
N GLY A 639 -20.06 9.53 -1.25
CA GLY A 639 -19.12 9.24 -0.16
C GLY A 639 -17.76 8.73 -0.67
N GLU A 640 -16.82 8.43 0.23
CA GLU A 640 -15.48 7.96 -0.15
C GLU A 640 -15.54 6.77 -1.13
N ARG A 641 -14.94 6.95 -2.31
CA ARG A 641 -14.92 5.96 -3.41
C ARG A 641 -16.31 5.50 -3.88
N GLY A 642 -17.36 6.26 -3.61
CA GLY A 642 -18.73 5.96 -4.06
C GLY A 642 -19.28 4.65 -3.51
N GLN A 643 -19.00 4.33 -2.23
CA GLN A 643 -19.48 3.10 -1.58
C GLN A 643 -21.02 2.96 -1.54
N ALA A 644 -21.76 4.07 -1.60
CA ALA A 644 -23.22 4.06 -1.62
C ALA A 644 -23.83 3.68 -2.98
N LEU A 645 -23.03 3.65 -4.05
CA LEU A 645 -23.47 3.31 -5.40
C LEU A 645 -23.15 1.85 -5.71
N SER A 646 -23.95 1.21 -6.56
CA SER A 646 -23.61 -0.08 -7.14
C SER A 646 -22.43 0.03 -8.10
N GLY A 647 -21.76 -1.09 -8.40
CA GLY A 647 -20.64 -1.13 -9.35
C GLY A 647 -21.02 -0.58 -10.73
N GLY A 648 -22.22 -0.91 -11.21
CA GLY A 648 -22.68 -0.46 -12.52
C GLY A 648 -23.10 1.02 -12.57
N GLU A 649 -23.61 1.58 -11.48
CA GLU A 649 -23.86 3.02 -11.36
C GLU A 649 -22.54 3.80 -11.39
N ARG A 650 -21.53 3.35 -10.64
CA ARG A 650 -20.18 3.94 -10.69
C ARG A 650 -19.60 3.88 -12.11
N GLN A 651 -19.80 2.77 -12.82
CA GLN A 651 -19.33 2.64 -14.21
C GLN A 651 -20.00 3.64 -15.14
N ARG A 652 -21.33 3.78 -15.05
CA ARG A 652 -22.09 4.73 -15.88
C ARG A 652 -21.70 6.18 -15.62
N ILE A 653 -21.39 6.55 -14.37
CA ILE A 653 -20.86 7.89 -14.04
C ILE A 653 -19.48 8.10 -14.68
N SER A 654 -18.60 7.09 -14.64
CA SER A 654 -17.30 7.14 -15.30
C SER A 654 -17.42 7.28 -16.82
N ILE A 655 -18.37 6.56 -17.44
CA ILE A 655 -18.69 6.69 -18.87
C ILE A 655 -19.23 8.09 -19.19
N ALA A 656 -20.12 8.64 -18.35
CA ALA A 656 -20.61 10.00 -18.50
C ALA A 656 -19.45 11.03 -18.44
N ARG A 657 -18.49 10.85 -17.52
CA ARG A 657 -17.28 11.69 -17.44
C ARG A 657 -16.47 11.62 -18.74
N ALA A 658 -16.26 10.42 -19.30
CA ALA A 658 -15.56 10.25 -20.57
C ALA A 658 -16.33 10.87 -21.76
N LEU A 659 -17.65 10.72 -21.81
CA LEU A 659 -18.50 11.32 -22.85
C LEU A 659 -18.46 12.85 -22.79
N LEU A 660 -18.43 13.44 -21.60
CA LEU A 660 -18.39 14.90 -21.41
C LEU A 660 -17.10 15.52 -21.95
N ILE A 661 -15.95 14.83 -21.82
CA ILE A 661 -14.66 15.26 -22.37
C ILE A 661 -14.69 15.27 -23.91
N ASN A 662 -15.48 14.37 -24.51
CA ASN A 662 -15.50 14.09 -25.95
C ASN A 662 -14.09 13.84 -26.54
N PRO A 663 -13.38 12.81 -26.04
CA PRO A 663 -12.00 12.52 -26.41
C PRO A 663 -11.88 12.00 -27.85
N ARG A 664 -10.68 12.15 -28.45
CA ARG A 664 -10.34 11.53 -29.75
C ARG A 664 -9.82 10.11 -29.60
N ILE A 665 -9.16 9.84 -28.47
CA ILE A 665 -8.60 8.54 -28.10
C ILE A 665 -9.36 8.04 -26.89
N LEU A 666 -9.93 6.85 -26.98
CA LEU A 666 -10.66 6.19 -25.90
C LEU A 666 -9.91 4.94 -25.45
N ILE A 667 -9.68 4.82 -24.14
CA ILE A 667 -9.08 3.65 -23.53
C ILE A 667 -10.10 3.06 -22.56
N MET A 668 -10.40 1.78 -22.72
CA MET A 668 -11.36 1.06 -21.89
C MET A 668 -10.72 -0.18 -21.29
N ASP A 669 -10.64 -0.21 -19.97
CA ASP A 669 -10.29 -1.40 -19.19
C ASP A 669 -11.56 -2.04 -18.62
N GLU A 670 -11.66 -3.35 -18.77
CA GLU A 670 -12.88 -4.16 -18.82
C GLU A 670 -14.04 -3.78 -17.85
N ALA A 671 -14.97 -2.96 -18.33
CA ALA A 671 -15.98 -2.20 -17.58
C ALA A 671 -17.16 -2.97 -16.91
N THR A 672 -17.15 -4.31 -16.81
CA THR A 672 -18.39 -5.07 -16.49
C THR A 672 -18.21 -6.30 -15.59
N SER A 673 -17.05 -6.55 -14.99
CA SER A 673 -16.84 -7.74 -14.15
C SER A 673 -17.51 -7.59 -12.78
N SER A 674 -18.82 -7.93 -12.66
CA SER A 674 -19.65 -8.10 -11.43
C SER A 674 -21.04 -7.41 -11.46
N VAL A 675 -21.51 -6.95 -12.61
CA VAL A 675 -22.84 -6.34 -12.77
C VAL A 675 -23.91 -7.35 -13.16
N ASP A 676 -25.14 -7.12 -12.69
CA ASP A 676 -26.33 -7.87 -13.10
C ASP A 676 -26.61 -7.67 -14.60
N THR A 677 -27.33 -8.62 -15.21
CA THR A 677 -27.54 -8.66 -16.67
C THR A 677 -28.30 -7.44 -17.22
N THR A 678 -29.18 -6.82 -16.41
CA THR A 678 -29.90 -5.61 -16.79
C THR A 678 -28.97 -4.40 -16.84
N THR A 679 -28.20 -4.17 -15.77
CA THR A 679 -27.21 -3.09 -15.69
C THR A 679 -26.10 -3.27 -16.72
N GLU A 680 -25.70 -4.51 -17.02
CA GLU A 680 -24.71 -4.80 -18.06
C GLU A 680 -25.17 -4.33 -19.45
N LYS A 681 -26.45 -4.56 -19.81
CA LYS A 681 -27.01 -4.08 -21.08
C LYS A 681 -26.99 -2.57 -21.18
N GLU A 682 -27.30 -1.86 -20.09
CA GLU A 682 -27.26 -0.40 -20.04
C GLU A 682 -25.83 0.13 -20.20
N ILE A 683 -24.87 -0.48 -19.50
CA ILE A 683 -23.45 -0.15 -19.64
C ILE A 683 -22.97 -0.40 -21.07
N GLN A 684 -23.35 -1.52 -21.68
CA GLN A 684 -22.94 -1.83 -23.05
C GLN A 684 -23.48 -0.80 -24.06
N LYS A 685 -24.74 -0.35 -23.91
CA LYS A 685 -25.30 0.73 -24.74
C LYS A 685 -24.54 2.04 -24.56
N ALA A 686 -24.20 2.38 -23.31
CA ALA A 686 -23.42 3.56 -23.00
C ALA A 686 -22.01 3.50 -23.63
N LEU A 687 -21.37 2.33 -23.60
CA LEU A 687 -20.08 2.08 -24.25
C LEU A 687 -20.19 2.16 -25.78
N ASP A 688 -21.23 1.59 -26.38
CA ASP A 688 -21.44 1.63 -27.82
C ASP A 688 -21.58 3.10 -28.32
N ASN A 689 -22.28 3.95 -27.56
CA ASN A 689 -22.34 5.39 -27.83
C ASN A 689 -20.98 6.10 -27.65
N LEU A 690 -20.16 5.63 -26.69
CA LEU A 690 -18.84 6.20 -26.40
C LEU A 690 -17.79 5.78 -27.44
N VAL A 691 -17.92 4.66 -28.14
CA VAL A 691 -16.92 4.22 -29.13
C VAL A 691 -17.07 4.93 -30.49
N GLN A 692 -18.28 5.37 -30.84
CA GLN A 692 -18.56 5.94 -32.17
C GLN A 692 -17.66 7.13 -32.54
N GLY A 693 -16.94 7.00 -33.65
CA GLY A 693 -16.11 8.07 -34.24
C GLY A 693 -14.82 8.39 -33.47
N ARG A 694 -14.33 7.47 -32.63
CA ARG A 694 -13.15 7.66 -31.77
C ARG A 694 -12.18 6.49 -31.91
N THR A 695 -10.89 6.78 -31.96
CA THR A 695 -9.85 5.74 -31.91
C THR A 695 -9.92 5.05 -30.55
N THR A 696 -10.16 3.74 -30.54
CA THR A 696 -10.52 3.02 -29.32
C THR A 696 -9.56 1.87 -29.03
N ILE A 697 -9.04 1.83 -27.81
CA ILE A 697 -8.18 0.76 -27.30
C ILE A 697 -8.91 0.06 -26.15
N ALA A 698 -9.41 -1.13 -26.39
CA ALA A 698 -10.12 -1.92 -25.39
C ALA A 698 -9.22 -3.05 -24.87
N ILE A 699 -8.96 -3.06 -23.56
CA ILE A 699 -8.40 -4.25 -22.90
C ILE A 699 -9.54 -5.25 -22.77
N ALA A 700 -9.51 -6.28 -23.60
CA ALA A 700 -10.65 -7.16 -23.76
C ALA A 700 -10.49 -8.45 -22.96
N HIS A 701 -11.35 -8.66 -21.95
CA HIS A 701 -11.61 -10.01 -21.44
C HIS A 701 -13.06 -10.50 -21.65
N ARG A 702 -13.91 -9.72 -22.32
CA ARG A 702 -15.23 -10.18 -22.76
C ARG A 702 -15.27 -10.51 -24.25
N LEU A 703 -15.92 -11.62 -24.56
CA LEU A 703 -16.17 -12.08 -25.93
C LEU A 703 -16.93 -11.06 -26.79
N SER A 704 -17.91 -10.36 -26.20
CA SER A 704 -18.67 -9.32 -26.88
C SER A 704 -17.79 -8.16 -27.34
N THR A 705 -16.84 -7.73 -26.51
CA THR A 705 -15.88 -6.68 -26.82
C THR A 705 -14.85 -7.15 -27.85
N LEU A 706 -14.39 -8.41 -27.74
CA LEU A 706 -13.46 -9.01 -28.69
C LEU A 706 -14.03 -9.10 -30.11
N ARG A 707 -15.31 -9.47 -30.26
CA ARG A 707 -15.95 -9.61 -31.57
C ARG A 707 -16.27 -8.27 -32.25
N LYS A 708 -16.40 -7.20 -31.46
CA LYS A 708 -16.71 -5.85 -31.96
C LYS A 708 -15.47 -5.07 -32.39
N ALA A 709 -14.27 -5.49 -31.99
CA ALA A 709 -13.05 -4.82 -32.39
C ALA A 709 -12.76 -5.07 -33.87
N ASP A 710 -12.36 -4.02 -34.59
CA ASP A 710 -11.94 -4.10 -36.00
C ASP A 710 -10.72 -5.02 -36.13
N ARG A 711 -9.83 -4.94 -35.13
CA ARG A 711 -8.60 -5.71 -35.07
C ARG A 711 -8.22 -6.09 -33.64
N LEU A 712 -7.78 -7.32 -33.46
CA LEU A 712 -7.26 -7.81 -32.20
C LEU A 712 -5.74 -7.84 -32.25
N VAL A 713 -5.11 -7.38 -31.17
CA VAL A 713 -3.67 -7.39 -30.96
C VAL A 713 -3.39 -8.31 -29.78
N VAL A 714 -2.82 -9.48 -30.09
CA VAL A 714 -2.50 -10.50 -29.09
C VAL A 714 -1.09 -10.28 -28.60
N MET A 715 -0.95 -10.04 -27.30
CA MET A 715 0.32 -9.83 -26.64
C MET A 715 0.69 -11.05 -25.80
N ASP A 716 1.95 -11.46 -25.89
CA ASP A 716 2.57 -12.43 -25.00
C ASP A 716 3.97 -11.95 -24.59
N ARG A 717 4.29 -12.05 -23.30
CA ARG A 717 5.60 -11.67 -22.72
C ARG A 717 6.17 -10.34 -23.21
N GLY A 718 5.33 -9.32 -23.41
CA GLY A 718 5.77 -7.98 -23.83
C GLY A 718 5.96 -7.77 -25.33
N GLN A 719 5.57 -8.75 -26.15
CA GLN A 719 5.63 -8.69 -27.61
C GLN A 719 4.27 -8.96 -28.23
N ILE A 720 4.06 -8.46 -29.46
CA ILE A 720 2.87 -8.78 -30.25
C ILE A 720 3.13 -10.09 -30.98
N VAL A 721 2.30 -11.10 -30.73
CA VAL A 721 2.43 -12.42 -31.36
C VAL A 721 1.46 -12.61 -32.52
N GLU A 722 0.27 -12.04 -32.46
CA GLU A 722 -0.75 -12.16 -33.49
C GLU A 722 -1.54 -10.86 -33.65
N VAL A 723 -1.90 -10.56 -34.90
CA VAL A 723 -2.74 -9.43 -35.27
C VAL A 723 -3.70 -9.88 -36.37
N GLY A 724 -4.99 -9.54 -36.21
CA GLY A 724 -6.04 -9.88 -37.17
C GLY A 724 -7.43 -9.64 -36.59
N ASN A 725 -8.47 -9.82 -37.39
CA ASN A 725 -9.85 -9.79 -36.86
C ASN A 725 -10.16 -11.07 -36.07
N HIS A 726 -11.31 -11.09 -35.40
CA HIS A 726 -11.73 -12.23 -34.57
C HIS A 726 -11.76 -13.56 -35.34
N ASP A 727 -12.40 -13.57 -36.51
CA ASP A 727 -12.64 -14.80 -37.27
C ASP A 727 -11.36 -15.33 -37.91
N GLU A 728 -10.48 -14.44 -38.40
CA GLU A 728 -9.16 -14.76 -38.93
C GLU A 728 -8.26 -15.39 -37.87
N LEU A 729 -8.19 -14.79 -36.67
CA LEU A 729 -7.35 -15.31 -35.60
C LEU A 729 -7.89 -16.63 -35.03
N LEU A 730 -9.21 -16.83 -35.07
CA LEU A 730 -9.82 -18.09 -34.68
C LEU A 730 -9.49 -19.21 -35.68
N ALA A 731 -9.54 -18.91 -36.98
CA ALA A 731 -9.21 -19.85 -38.05
C ALA A 731 -7.71 -20.23 -38.07
N ARG A 732 -6.82 -19.34 -37.62
CA ARG A 732 -5.36 -19.62 -37.52
C ARG A 732 -4.99 -20.58 -36.40
N GLU A 733 -5.92 -20.91 -35.49
CA GLU A 733 -5.71 -21.80 -34.34
C GLU A 733 -4.47 -21.50 -33.46
N GLY A 734 -4.06 -20.23 -33.43
CA GLY A 734 -2.85 -19.77 -32.75
C GLY A 734 -3.01 -19.46 -31.25
N ALA A 735 -2.21 -18.51 -30.74
CA ALA A 735 -2.24 -18.03 -29.37
C ALA A 735 -3.62 -17.47 -28.98
N TYR A 736 -4.26 -16.70 -29.87
CA TYR A 736 -5.62 -16.22 -29.66
C TYR A 736 -6.63 -17.36 -29.49
N TYR A 737 -6.59 -18.36 -30.38
CA TYR A 737 -7.49 -19.50 -30.33
C TYR A 737 -7.32 -20.31 -29.04
N LYS A 738 -6.08 -20.52 -28.58
CA LYS A 738 -5.80 -21.18 -27.29
C LYS A 738 -6.39 -20.40 -26.11
N LEU A 739 -6.26 -19.07 -26.11
CA LEU A 739 -6.89 -18.19 -25.12
C LEU A 739 -8.42 -18.25 -25.18
N TYR A 740 -8.97 -18.24 -26.39
CA TYR A 740 -10.40 -18.33 -26.67
C TYR A 740 -10.98 -19.67 -26.18
N ARG A 741 -10.37 -20.80 -26.55
CA ARG A 741 -10.79 -22.14 -26.12
C ARG A 741 -10.78 -22.30 -24.61
N ARG A 742 -9.74 -21.79 -23.92
CA ARG A 742 -9.68 -21.84 -22.44
C ARG A 742 -10.86 -21.10 -21.82
N ARG A 743 -11.20 -19.91 -22.34
CA ARG A 743 -12.32 -19.08 -21.86
C ARG A 743 -13.69 -19.68 -22.16
N CYS A 744 -13.89 -20.21 -23.37
CA CYS A 744 -15.11 -20.93 -23.73
C CYS A 744 -15.25 -22.24 -22.94
N GLY A 745 -14.15 -22.96 -22.72
CA GLY A 745 -14.11 -24.17 -21.87
C GLY A 745 -14.48 -23.88 -20.41
N GLN A 746 -14.02 -22.77 -19.83
CA GLN A 746 -14.41 -22.35 -18.48
C GLN A 746 -15.88 -21.91 -18.37
N ARG A 747 -16.46 -21.38 -19.45
CA ARG A 747 -17.90 -21.06 -19.49
C ARG A 747 -18.76 -22.30 -19.71
N ALA A 748 -18.27 -23.29 -20.46
CA ALA A 748 -18.88 -24.62 -20.54
C ALA A 748 -18.87 -25.31 -19.16
N ILE A 749 -17.76 -25.23 -18.41
CA ILE A 749 -17.68 -25.77 -17.03
C ILE A 749 -18.64 -25.06 -16.05
N ARG A 750 -18.98 -23.78 -16.29
CA ARG A 750 -19.94 -23.01 -15.45
C ARG A 750 -21.41 -23.11 -15.90
N MET A 751 -21.71 -23.62 -17.09
CA MET A 751 -23.07 -23.76 -17.64
C MET A 751 -23.44 -25.21 -18.04
N GLY A 752 -22.57 -26.20 -17.82
CA GLY A 752 -22.83 -27.61 -18.10
C GLY A 752 -21.59 -28.47 -17.87
N ALA A 753 -21.50 -29.06 -16.68
CA ALA A 753 -20.52 -30.11 -16.44
C ALA A 753 -21.00 -31.40 -17.16
N HIS A 754 -20.13 -31.91 -18.03
CA HIS A 754 -20.17 -33.20 -18.75
C HIS A 754 -21.19 -33.39 -19.87
N MET A 755 -20.85 -32.83 -21.05
CA MET A 755 -21.13 -33.50 -22.33
C MET A 755 -19.85 -34.19 -22.80
N GLN A 756 -19.55 -35.34 -22.21
CA GLN A 756 -18.77 -36.40 -22.86
C GLN A 756 -19.76 -37.49 -23.21
N GLN A 757 -19.90 -37.76 -24.51
CA GLN A 757 -20.58 -38.94 -25.02
C GLN A 757 -19.71 -40.14 -24.65
N VAL A 758 -19.88 -40.67 -23.43
CA VAL A 758 -19.21 -41.88 -22.97
C VAL A 758 -20.00 -43.06 -23.50
N ASP A 759 -19.37 -43.98 -24.22
CA ASP A 759 -19.98 -45.26 -24.56
C ASP A 759 -20.22 -46.05 -23.25
N PHE A 760 -21.48 -46.23 -22.85
CA PHE A 760 -21.86 -47.05 -21.70
C PHE A 760 -22.87 -48.12 -22.11
N LYS A 761 -22.85 -49.26 -21.40
CA LYS A 761 -23.81 -50.35 -21.59
C LYS A 761 -24.71 -50.47 -20.36
N LEU A 762 -26.02 -50.40 -20.57
CA LEU A 762 -27.04 -50.59 -19.54
C LEU A 762 -27.57 -52.02 -19.58
N SER A 763 -27.68 -52.67 -18.42
CA SER A 763 -28.24 -54.03 -18.27
C SER A 763 -29.01 -54.16 -16.95
N ARG A 764 -29.74 -55.27 -16.76
CA ARG A 764 -30.34 -55.61 -15.46
C ARG A 764 -29.52 -56.71 -14.79
N ASN A 765 -29.30 -56.57 -13.49
CA ASN A 765 -28.78 -57.66 -12.67
C ASN A 765 -29.89 -58.70 -12.37
N ALA A 766 -29.52 -59.81 -11.73
CA ALA A 766 -30.44 -60.90 -11.35
C ALA A 766 -31.58 -60.47 -10.41
N LEU A 767 -31.46 -59.29 -9.78
CA LEU A 767 -32.48 -58.69 -8.90
C LEU A 767 -33.35 -57.64 -9.61
N GLY A 768 -33.20 -57.52 -10.94
CA GLY A 768 -33.97 -56.58 -11.76
C GLY A 768 -33.50 -55.12 -11.67
N ARG A 769 -32.40 -54.79 -10.98
CA ARG A 769 -31.88 -53.41 -10.88
C ARG A 769 -31.03 -53.04 -12.08
N LEU A 770 -31.06 -51.76 -12.44
CA LEU A 770 -30.23 -51.17 -13.49
C LEU A 770 -28.75 -51.17 -13.10
N VAL A 771 -27.93 -51.66 -14.02
CA VAL A 771 -26.47 -51.70 -13.92
C VAL A 771 -25.88 -50.93 -15.09
N LEU A 772 -25.02 -49.96 -14.79
CA LEU A 772 -24.28 -49.21 -15.80
C LEU A 772 -22.84 -49.71 -15.86
N THR A 773 -22.41 -50.13 -17.04
CA THR A 773 -21.02 -50.48 -17.33
C THR A 773 -20.41 -49.37 -18.17
N THR A 774 -19.41 -48.68 -17.64
CA THR A 774 -18.65 -47.64 -18.36
C THR A 774 -17.67 -48.25 -19.36
N ALA A 775 -17.19 -47.47 -20.33
CA ALA A 775 -16.18 -47.90 -21.31
C ALA A 775 -14.89 -48.45 -20.66
N ASP A 776 -14.56 -47.98 -19.45
CA ASP A 776 -13.40 -48.41 -18.66
C ASP A 776 -13.62 -49.76 -17.94
N GLY A 777 -14.78 -50.41 -18.14
CA GLY A 777 -15.14 -51.70 -17.54
C GLY A 777 -15.64 -51.60 -16.09
N ILE A 778 -15.83 -50.39 -15.56
CA ILE A 778 -16.36 -50.18 -14.20
C ILE A 778 -17.86 -50.43 -14.20
N VAL A 779 -18.30 -51.36 -13.35
CA VAL A 779 -19.70 -51.76 -13.18
C VAL A 779 -20.29 -51.04 -11.97
N HIS A 780 -21.28 -50.19 -12.21
CA HIS A 780 -22.07 -49.54 -11.17
C HIS A 780 -23.39 -50.29 -11.00
N ASP A 781 -23.57 -50.93 -9.84
CA ASP A 781 -24.79 -51.64 -9.49
C ASP A 781 -25.78 -50.72 -8.75
N GLY A 782 -27.07 -50.79 -9.11
CA GLY A 782 -28.12 -49.96 -8.50
C GLY A 782 -28.20 -48.53 -9.05
N VAL A 783 -28.02 -48.36 -10.35
CA VAL A 783 -28.16 -47.04 -11.01
C VAL A 783 -29.62 -46.63 -11.11
N VAL A 784 -29.89 -45.35 -10.89
CA VAL A 784 -31.23 -44.77 -10.83
C VAL A 784 -31.38 -43.67 -11.88
N PRO A 785 -32.38 -43.74 -12.78
CA PRO A 785 -32.69 -42.64 -13.68
C PRO A 785 -33.52 -41.55 -12.97
N VAL A 786 -33.17 -40.28 -13.20
CA VAL A 786 -33.87 -39.10 -12.68
C VAL A 786 -34.04 -38.06 -13.80
N ARG A 787 -35.21 -37.43 -13.89
CA ARG A 787 -35.39 -36.25 -14.76
C ARG A 787 -34.68 -35.06 -14.15
N ALA A 788 -34.01 -34.25 -14.97
CA ALA A 788 -33.21 -33.14 -14.47
C ALA A 788 -34.00 -31.84 -14.34
N PHE A 789 -33.58 -31.02 -13.37
CA PHE A 789 -34.00 -29.63 -13.24
C PHE A 789 -33.05 -28.71 -14.04
N PRO A 790 -33.55 -27.68 -14.75
CA PRO A 790 -34.61 -26.78 -14.30
C PRO A 790 -35.91 -26.80 -15.13
N ILE A 791 -36.96 -26.29 -14.47
CA ILE A 791 -38.43 -26.22 -14.76
C ILE A 791 -38.85 -25.78 -16.19
N ALA A 792 -37.92 -25.48 -17.10
CA ALA A 792 -38.26 -25.00 -18.45
C ALA A 792 -38.55 -26.13 -19.47
N ALA A 793 -37.99 -27.33 -19.29
CA ALA A 793 -38.19 -28.46 -20.22
C ALA A 793 -37.88 -29.82 -19.55
N PRO A 794 -38.86 -30.47 -18.88
CA PRO A 794 -38.65 -31.75 -18.19
C PRO A 794 -38.39 -32.96 -19.12
N ASP A 795 -38.48 -32.77 -20.44
CA ASP A 795 -38.27 -33.80 -21.46
C ASP A 795 -36.88 -33.74 -22.13
N ASP A 796 -36.04 -32.76 -21.79
CA ASP A 796 -34.76 -32.52 -22.50
C ASP A 796 -33.60 -33.44 -22.05
N GLY A 797 -33.78 -34.29 -21.03
CA GLY A 797 -32.85 -35.38 -20.72
C GLY A 797 -33.03 -36.07 -19.36
N VAL A 798 -32.38 -37.22 -19.21
CA VAL A 798 -32.42 -38.08 -18.01
C VAL A 798 -31.02 -38.24 -17.43
N GLY A 799 -30.82 -37.85 -16.17
CA GLY A 799 -29.60 -38.16 -15.41
C GLY A 799 -29.64 -39.57 -14.84
N LEU A 800 -28.52 -40.26 -14.83
CA LEU A 800 -28.33 -41.55 -14.17
C LEU A 800 -27.49 -41.33 -12.92
N ILE A 801 -28.06 -41.57 -11.74
CA ILE A 801 -27.40 -41.38 -10.45
C ILE A 801 -27.13 -42.74 -9.79
N SER A 802 -26.10 -42.82 -8.95
CA SER A 802 -25.84 -43.96 -8.08
C SER A 802 -26.76 -43.93 -6.85
N THR A 803 -26.84 -45.04 -6.12
CA THR A 803 -27.58 -45.15 -4.85
C THR A 803 -27.08 -44.19 -3.76
N ASP A 804 -25.85 -43.69 -3.87
CA ASP A 804 -25.25 -42.69 -2.96
C ASP A 804 -25.49 -41.23 -3.39
N GLY A 805 -26.27 -41.01 -4.46
CA GLY A 805 -26.63 -39.68 -4.96
C GLY A 805 -25.60 -39.02 -5.89
N ARG A 806 -24.53 -39.73 -6.29
CA ARG A 806 -23.59 -39.23 -7.30
C ARG A 806 -24.14 -39.38 -8.72
N GLU A 807 -24.04 -38.34 -9.53
CA GLU A 807 -24.40 -38.40 -10.95
C GLU A 807 -23.32 -39.18 -11.73
N LEU A 808 -23.75 -40.25 -12.40
CA LEU A 808 -22.89 -41.18 -13.14
C LEU A 808 -22.89 -40.91 -14.64
N ALA A 809 -24.03 -40.53 -15.22
CA ALA A 809 -24.14 -40.26 -16.65
C ALA A 809 -25.37 -39.41 -17.00
N TRP A 810 -25.35 -38.75 -18.16
CA TRP A 810 -26.44 -37.93 -18.69
C TRP A 810 -26.94 -38.48 -20.03
N LEU A 811 -28.27 -38.58 -20.19
CA LEU A 811 -28.93 -39.06 -21.41
C LEU A 811 -29.70 -37.92 -22.09
N PRO A 812 -29.20 -37.37 -23.21
CA PRO A 812 -29.95 -36.39 -24.00
C PRO A 812 -31.02 -37.09 -24.85
N ARG A 813 -32.30 -36.72 -24.69
CA ARG A 813 -33.48 -37.23 -25.42
C ARG A 813 -33.63 -38.76 -25.48
N LEU A 814 -34.57 -39.30 -24.71
CA LEU A 814 -34.91 -40.74 -24.65
C LEU A 814 -35.19 -41.38 -26.03
N ASP A 815 -35.69 -40.61 -26.99
CA ASP A 815 -36.02 -41.06 -28.35
C ASP A 815 -34.80 -41.51 -29.17
N THR A 816 -33.59 -41.09 -28.76
CA THR A 816 -32.34 -41.44 -29.44
C THR A 816 -31.77 -42.79 -29.00
N LEU A 817 -32.36 -43.42 -27.98
CA LEU A 817 -31.90 -44.70 -27.43
C LEU A 817 -32.55 -45.91 -28.13
N PRO A 818 -31.86 -47.07 -28.18
CA PRO A 818 -32.47 -48.32 -28.63
C PRO A 818 -33.73 -48.66 -27.81
N ALA A 819 -34.81 -49.09 -28.48
CA ALA A 819 -36.10 -49.41 -27.87
C ALA A 819 -36.04 -50.22 -26.55
N PRO A 820 -35.24 -51.31 -26.43
CA PRO A 820 -35.16 -52.07 -25.17
C PRO A 820 -34.52 -51.30 -24.00
N VAL A 821 -33.64 -50.33 -24.28
CA VAL A 821 -33.01 -49.47 -23.24
C VAL A 821 -33.97 -48.36 -22.83
N ARG A 822 -34.67 -47.77 -23.79
CA ARG A 822 -35.67 -46.72 -23.55
C ARG A 822 -36.82 -47.23 -22.67
N GLU A 823 -37.44 -48.36 -23.03
CA GLU A 823 -38.55 -48.95 -22.25
C GLU A 823 -38.11 -49.28 -20.81
N MET A 824 -36.85 -49.70 -20.63
CA MET A 824 -36.29 -50.02 -19.33
C MET A 824 -36.12 -48.78 -18.43
N ILE A 825 -35.71 -47.65 -19.00
CA ILE A 825 -35.55 -46.38 -18.28
C ILE A 825 -36.93 -45.76 -18.00
N GLU A 826 -37.85 -45.80 -18.96
CA GLU A 826 -39.22 -45.30 -18.80
C GLU A 826 -39.98 -46.06 -17.69
N ALA A 827 -39.81 -47.38 -17.60
CA ALA A 827 -40.42 -48.19 -16.54
C ALA A 827 -39.89 -47.82 -15.13
N GLU A 828 -38.60 -47.53 -14.98
CA GLU A 828 -38.02 -47.09 -13.70
C GLU A 828 -38.40 -45.65 -13.36
N LEU A 829 -38.43 -44.74 -14.34
CA LEU A 829 -38.91 -43.36 -14.16
C LEU A 829 -40.39 -43.34 -13.74
N ALA A 830 -41.25 -44.14 -14.38
CA ALA A 830 -42.66 -44.25 -14.04
C ALA A 830 -42.91 -44.76 -12.61
N SER A 831 -42.00 -45.56 -12.06
CA SER A 831 -42.09 -46.01 -10.66
C SER A 831 -41.76 -44.92 -9.63
N ARG A 832 -41.15 -43.79 -10.06
CA ARG A 832 -40.62 -42.73 -9.17
C ARG A 832 -41.12 -41.31 -9.46
N GLU A 833 -42.05 -41.12 -10.40
CA GLU A 833 -42.53 -39.82 -10.89
C GLU A 833 -43.49 -39.06 -9.94
N PHE A 834 -43.47 -39.30 -8.62
CA PHE A 834 -44.45 -38.70 -7.69
C PHE A 834 -43.78 -38.02 -6.49
N MET A 835 -43.83 -36.68 -6.47
CA MET A 835 -43.59 -35.87 -5.28
C MET A 835 -44.70 -36.14 -4.26
N PRO A 836 -44.41 -36.69 -3.07
CA PRO A 836 -45.44 -36.95 -2.07
C PRO A 836 -46.06 -35.65 -1.59
N GLU A 837 -47.38 -35.65 -1.41
CA GLU A 837 -48.10 -34.48 -0.92
C GLU A 837 -48.21 -34.53 0.61
N ILE A 838 -47.67 -33.53 1.30
CA ILE A 838 -47.79 -33.41 2.75
C ILE A 838 -49.21 -32.95 3.08
N ARG A 839 -49.97 -33.84 3.75
CA ARG A 839 -51.33 -33.57 4.21
C ARG A 839 -51.37 -33.02 5.63
N ARG A 840 -50.39 -33.38 6.46
CA ARG A 840 -50.30 -32.95 7.86
C ARG A 840 -48.88 -33.03 8.40
N ILE A 841 -48.49 -32.07 9.23
CA ILE A 841 -47.23 -32.08 10.00
C ILE A 841 -47.59 -32.41 11.44
N ARG A 842 -47.14 -33.57 11.94
CA ARG A 842 -47.50 -34.06 13.28
C ARG A 842 -46.66 -33.43 14.38
N SER A 843 -45.35 -33.38 14.18
CA SER A 843 -44.42 -32.86 15.17
C SER A 843 -43.11 -32.38 14.52
N VAL A 844 -42.43 -31.46 15.21
CA VAL A 844 -41.06 -31.04 14.89
C VAL A 844 -40.24 -31.23 16.15
N SER A 845 -39.22 -32.07 16.07
CA SER A 845 -38.40 -32.48 17.22
C SER A 845 -37.55 -31.34 17.80
N THR A 846 -37.05 -30.44 16.95
CA THR A 846 -36.24 -29.27 17.31
C THR A 846 -36.45 -28.15 16.30
N TYR A 847 -36.58 -26.91 16.75
CA TYR A 847 -36.67 -25.72 15.87
C TYR A 847 -35.30 -25.12 15.53
N ALA A 848 -34.21 -25.83 15.89
CA ALA A 848 -32.85 -25.49 15.49
C ALA A 848 -32.47 -26.32 14.25
N THR A 849 -31.57 -25.80 13.42
CA THR A 849 -31.08 -26.48 12.22
C THR A 849 -29.94 -27.44 12.56
N PRO A 850 -29.98 -28.71 12.11
CA PRO A 850 -31.04 -29.35 11.31
C PRO A 850 -32.28 -29.74 12.15
N SER A 851 -33.47 -29.57 11.56
CA SER A 851 -34.76 -29.89 12.19
C SER A 851 -35.38 -31.15 11.59
N THR A 852 -35.84 -32.08 12.44
CA THR A 852 -36.53 -33.31 11.99
C THR A 852 -38.03 -33.18 12.21
N TRP A 853 -38.80 -33.35 11.14
CA TRP A 853 -40.25 -33.23 11.11
C TRP A 853 -40.88 -34.59 10.85
N GLU A 854 -41.92 -34.93 11.59
CA GLU A 854 -42.79 -36.06 11.26
C GLU A 854 -43.99 -35.55 10.46
N VAL A 855 -44.10 -36.02 9.22
CA VAL A 855 -45.17 -35.64 8.31
C VAL A 855 -45.99 -36.83 7.87
N GLU A 856 -47.28 -36.59 7.67
CA GLU A 856 -48.21 -37.52 7.07
C GLU A 856 -48.41 -37.10 5.61
N THR A 857 -47.92 -37.95 4.72
CA THR A 857 -48.05 -37.76 3.27
C THR A 857 -49.25 -38.56 2.75
N ASP A 858 -49.64 -38.31 1.51
CA ASP A 858 -50.55 -39.18 0.76
C ASP A 858 -50.09 -40.65 0.65
N ARG A 859 -48.83 -40.94 0.99
CA ARG A 859 -48.24 -42.30 1.00
C ARG A 859 -47.98 -42.86 2.40
N GLY A 860 -48.40 -42.16 3.45
CA GLY A 860 -48.23 -42.58 4.84
C GLY A 860 -47.28 -41.70 5.64
N LEU A 861 -46.95 -42.15 6.85
CA LEU A 861 -46.12 -41.41 7.80
C LEU A 861 -44.64 -41.48 7.41
N THR A 862 -43.96 -40.33 7.42
CA THR A 862 -42.54 -40.23 7.08
C THR A 862 -41.86 -39.15 7.91
N SER A 863 -40.57 -39.33 8.19
CA SER A 863 -39.73 -38.31 8.82
C SER A 863 -38.87 -37.62 7.77
N LEU A 864 -38.83 -36.28 7.81
CA LEU A 864 -37.99 -35.47 6.94
C LEU A 864 -37.07 -34.57 7.75
N VAL A 865 -35.83 -34.42 7.28
CA VAL A 865 -34.77 -33.66 7.96
C VAL A 865 -34.45 -32.45 7.10
N LEU A 866 -34.63 -31.25 7.65
CA LEU A 866 -34.33 -29.97 7.00
C LEU A 866 -33.04 -29.39 7.56
N ARG A 867 -32.11 -29.01 6.69
CA ARG A 867 -30.81 -28.42 7.04
C ARG A 867 -30.91 -26.92 7.27
N GLY A 868 -31.88 -26.24 6.66
CA GLY A 868 -32.08 -24.79 6.80
C GLY A 868 -33.40 -24.29 6.22
N GLU A 869 -33.69 -23.00 6.38
CA GLU A 869 -34.88 -22.36 5.78
C GLU A 869 -34.86 -22.41 4.24
N GLU A 870 -33.66 -22.49 3.65
CA GLU A 870 -33.45 -22.60 2.19
C GLU A 870 -34.09 -23.85 1.55
N ASP A 871 -34.36 -24.86 2.39
CA ASP A 871 -34.99 -26.13 2.01
C ASP A 871 -36.51 -26.01 1.81
N ILE A 872 -37.12 -24.91 2.26
CA ILE A 872 -38.54 -24.59 2.07
C ILE A 872 -38.64 -23.46 1.04
N ARG A 873 -39.17 -23.76 -0.14
CA ARG A 873 -39.38 -22.77 -1.21
C ARG A 873 -40.84 -22.58 -1.52
N ARG A 874 -41.28 -21.32 -1.53
CA ARG A 874 -42.61 -20.97 -2.00
C ARG A 874 -42.67 -20.98 -3.52
N LEU A 875 -43.57 -21.78 -4.07
CA LEU A 875 -43.91 -21.77 -5.49
C LEU A 875 -45.08 -20.80 -5.72
N ALA A 876 -45.42 -20.53 -6.99
CA ALA A 876 -46.50 -19.61 -7.33
C ALA A 876 -47.82 -19.97 -6.60
N GLY A 877 -48.46 -18.98 -5.97
CA GLY A 877 -49.71 -19.17 -5.21
C GLY A 877 -49.52 -19.60 -3.74
N SER A 878 -50.32 -20.58 -3.31
CA SER A 878 -50.33 -21.15 -1.94
C SER A 878 -49.58 -22.48 -1.84
N THR A 879 -48.70 -22.78 -2.80
CA THR A 879 -47.97 -24.02 -2.91
C THR A 879 -46.54 -23.88 -2.36
N LEU A 880 -46.10 -24.85 -1.55
CA LEU A 880 -44.71 -24.94 -1.04
C LEU A 880 -44.03 -26.21 -1.54
N LEU A 881 -42.74 -26.09 -1.80
CA LEU A 881 -41.82 -27.19 -2.03
C LEU A 881 -40.90 -27.33 -0.82
N ILE A 882 -40.89 -28.50 -0.20
CA ILE A 882 -40.03 -28.82 0.94
C ILE A 882 -39.04 -29.89 0.49
N SER A 883 -37.74 -29.62 0.65
CA SER A 883 -36.67 -30.53 0.21
C SER A 883 -35.97 -31.11 1.43
N ASP A 884 -35.91 -32.42 1.57
CA ASP A 884 -35.21 -33.02 2.69
C ASP A 884 -33.69 -33.11 2.44
N SER A 885 -32.94 -33.44 3.50
CA SER A 885 -31.49 -33.61 3.44
C SER A 885 -30.99 -34.73 2.51
N HIS A 886 -31.89 -35.58 2.02
CA HIS A 886 -31.63 -36.67 1.08
C HIS A 886 -32.04 -36.30 -0.36
N GLY A 887 -32.48 -35.07 -0.61
CA GLY A 887 -32.89 -34.58 -1.92
C GLY A 887 -34.29 -35.03 -2.35
N ILE A 888 -35.11 -35.54 -1.42
CA ILE A 888 -36.51 -35.88 -1.69
C ILE A 888 -37.35 -34.61 -1.56
N HIS A 889 -38.13 -34.33 -2.60
CA HIS A 889 -39.00 -33.17 -2.66
C HIS A 889 -40.45 -33.52 -2.32
N TYR A 890 -41.03 -32.74 -1.42
CA TYR A 890 -42.39 -32.86 -0.95
C TYR A 890 -43.19 -31.61 -1.32
N LEU A 891 -44.44 -31.80 -1.71
CA LEU A 891 -45.34 -30.71 -2.09
C LEU A 891 -46.38 -30.45 -1.00
N VAL A 892 -46.59 -29.18 -0.68
CA VAL A 892 -47.79 -28.71 0.00
C VAL A 892 -48.57 -27.93 -1.04
N ARG A 893 -49.58 -28.54 -1.69
CA ARG A 893 -50.28 -27.88 -2.82
C ARG A 893 -51.10 -26.68 -2.37
N ASN A 894 -51.72 -26.75 -1.20
CA ASN A 894 -52.54 -25.67 -0.67
C ASN A 894 -52.32 -25.45 0.83
N LEU A 895 -51.60 -24.39 1.17
CA LEU A 895 -51.38 -23.93 2.55
C LEU A 895 -52.68 -23.79 3.36
N THR A 896 -53.80 -23.39 2.73
CA THR A 896 -55.08 -23.21 3.43
C THR A 896 -55.84 -24.52 3.68
N ALA A 897 -55.41 -25.63 3.09
CA ALA A 897 -55.99 -26.96 3.29
C ALA A 897 -55.34 -27.73 4.45
N LEU A 898 -54.14 -27.33 4.89
CA LEU A 898 -53.47 -27.89 6.06
C LEU A 898 -54.23 -27.57 7.35
N ASP A 899 -54.15 -28.43 8.37
CA ASP A 899 -54.73 -28.11 9.67
C ASP A 899 -54.03 -26.92 10.34
N LYS A 900 -54.72 -26.28 11.29
CA LYS A 900 -54.24 -25.07 11.97
C LYS A 900 -52.91 -25.28 12.71
N GLY A 901 -52.62 -26.52 13.16
CA GLY A 901 -51.35 -26.88 13.79
C GLY A 901 -50.19 -26.89 12.79
N SER A 902 -50.37 -27.57 11.65
CA SER A 902 -49.37 -27.61 10.58
C SER A 902 -49.03 -26.23 10.02
N ARG A 903 -50.03 -25.36 9.83
CA ARG A 903 -49.80 -23.98 9.38
C ARG A 903 -48.98 -23.16 10.36
N LYS A 904 -49.28 -23.27 11.67
CA LYS A 904 -48.54 -22.55 12.72
C LYS A 904 -47.06 -22.98 12.80
N ILE A 905 -46.75 -24.23 12.42
CA ILE A 905 -45.38 -24.72 12.32
C ILE A 905 -44.70 -24.10 11.09
N LEU A 906 -45.36 -24.15 9.91
CA LEU A 906 -44.82 -23.58 8.67
C LEU A 906 -44.60 -22.06 8.75
N ASP A 907 -45.54 -21.29 9.33
CA ASP A 907 -45.45 -19.83 9.50
C ASP A 907 -44.28 -19.38 10.40
N ARG A 908 -43.57 -20.31 11.07
CA ARG A 908 -42.35 -19.98 11.83
C ARG A 908 -41.07 -20.11 11.02
N PHE A 909 -41.13 -20.80 9.88
CA PHE A 909 -40.01 -21.01 8.95
C PHE A 909 -40.19 -20.26 7.61
N LEU A 910 -41.41 -19.75 7.36
CA LEU A 910 -41.78 -18.83 6.27
C LEU A 910 -41.86 -17.41 6.80
#